data_AF-A0A1B7VSS2-F1
#
_entry.id   AF-A0A1B7VSS2-F1
#
_cell.length_a   1.000
_cell.length_b   1.000
_cell.length_c   1.000
_cell.angle_alpha   90.00
_cell.angle_beta   90.00
_cell.angle_gamma   90.00
#
_symmetry.space_group_name_H-M   'P 1'
#
loop_
_entity.id
_entity.type
_entity.pdbx_description
1 polymer ?
#
loop_
_entity_poly.entity_id
_entity_poly.type
_entity_poly.pdbx_seq_one_letter_code
_entity_poly.pdbx_strand_id
1 'polypeptide(L)'
;MIINTPTTTIVFVNAQVANYQNLLKQVQPDTEFLLINADQDGIEQITNTLKNRQNITSVQIISHGGEGEIQLGRTRLNRDSIQAYREQLEQWRKALTAEADILLFGCSVGFGQGQEFLRDLSIFTGADVAASVDITGNALLGGDWDLEFATGNIESGIAISSEGQQAYAGILPLIVEYFIGNNTKEGNGVERTEVKQWSTRSTISNSAGLIREDWGTGSPPNSNVNQDNFIVRWTGYVYASSTGDYKFYENSDDGVRLWVNNRRLIEEWNKSGLDKENSASIYLEGGKWYAIQMDYFDWDASAAVNLQWQPPGSSKAYIPNNYLIPLASSTATGPNDLGYGLKGEYFNNRDLSGNPVYTQVDSAINFDWGDGSPNNKVNSNNFSVRWTGSIVIPETGSYVFSAETDDGVRLRINNSSNYDIDRWSDGSRSQDGGYIRTFSKGNVVPITLEYFENSGGAKAKLLWQAWTNDNKTNEIISKSFIPTTSLIPYTDRPNIYISFFTGASEQDGKAQFKIGTSSTIPAGGINVFYRLLPLNGASTDDFSDPNLGQLTLTPTEKEKVITINIADDDIAESNENLRIEIIPGVQYQSGYSLDVPIIDNEPIISVIGYENPEEAGKTGKLKLKFDRPLTQTLTLKFEVSNSGNDTESDDYLLRTVTVSNNQLDSKQEVTVDLVEAKDDDITDLPRNGEKFTVRLVPNSGNLNNYHVNASQNSATFTIVDDEPTIGIEKLTDGSEDRGKNAEFKLVFDRQRGKEFTLKLNLEAVTNKDASDPNKYVKTTGTNTIRGNHINTTKGADYLFYWRYADHSKKEYFTGNEITVQANTGQSNKTMIIGVEPIDDDVAENTESVTVRLVQPTNGSGTENKFYQVDTQKQSATVSIEDNEPTLELVTVRNAKEYGALLSDQEDAYSIGYIELQQFDIKSSTRIAI
;
A
#
# COMPACT_ATOMS: atom_id res chain seq x y z
N MET A 1 -16.02 -44.94 59.03
CA MET A 1 -16.40 -45.68 57.82
C MET A 1 -15.90 -44.83 56.66
N ILE A 2 -14.67 -45.08 56.19
CA ILE A 2 -14.09 -44.38 55.04
C ILE A 2 -14.36 -45.28 53.85
N ILE A 3 -15.17 -44.80 52.91
CA ILE A 3 -15.54 -45.53 51.70
C ILE A 3 -14.36 -45.34 50.74
N ASN A 4 -13.65 -46.43 50.42
CA ASN A 4 -12.73 -46.48 49.28
C ASN A 4 -13.58 -46.31 48.01
N THR A 5 -13.50 -45.18 47.32
CA THR A 5 -13.96 -45.08 45.93
C THR A 5 -12.94 -45.80 45.04
N PRO A 6 -13.34 -46.82 44.26
CA PRO A 6 -12.44 -47.43 43.27
C PRO A 6 -12.19 -46.44 42.13
N THR A 7 -10.92 -46.32 41.70
CA THR A 7 -10.51 -45.48 40.56
C THR A 7 -11.07 -46.07 39.26
N THR A 8 -11.84 -45.29 38.49
CA THR A 8 -12.51 -45.74 37.26
C THR A 8 -11.81 -45.27 35.96
N THR A 9 -10.77 -44.45 36.06
CA THR A 9 -9.97 -43.95 34.93
C THR A 9 -8.55 -44.52 34.97
N ILE A 10 -8.04 -44.97 33.82
CA ILE A 10 -6.65 -45.42 33.64
C ILE A 10 -6.01 -44.63 32.50
N VAL A 11 -4.85 -44.01 32.74
CA VAL A 11 -4.02 -43.37 31.70
C VAL A 11 -2.77 -44.18 31.41
N PHE A 12 -2.59 -44.55 30.15
CA PHE A 12 -1.37 -45.15 29.64
C PHE A 12 -0.51 -44.06 29.00
N VAL A 13 0.75 -43.96 29.40
CA VAL A 13 1.69 -43.03 28.79
C VAL A 13 2.80 -43.82 28.11
N ASN A 14 3.07 -43.55 26.84
CA ASN A 14 4.18 -44.22 26.15
C ASN A 14 5.52 -43.68 26.66
N ALA A 15 6.45 -44.57 27.00
CA ALA A 15 7.78 -44.20 27.49
C ALA A 15 8.62 -43.38 26.49
N GLN A 16 8.22 -43.38 25.22
CA GLN A 16 8.86 -42.56 24.19
C GLN A 16 8.33 -41.10 24.16
N VAL A 17 7.30 -40.77 24.94
CA VAL A 17 6.82 -39.39 25.09
C VAL A 17 7.88 -38.56 25.81
N ALA A 18 8.30 -37.44 25.21
CA ALA A 18 9.32 -36.58 25.78
C ALA A 18 8.87 -36.05 27.14
N ASN A 19 9.71 -36.18 28.17
CA ASN A 19 9.39 -35.76 29.55
C ASN A 19 8.08 -36.39 30.09
N TYR A 20 7.73 -37.61 29.70
CA TYR A 20 6.53 -38.31 30.20
C TYR A 20 6.45 -38.34 31.73
N GLN A 21 7.59 -38.34 32.43
CA GLN A 21 7.65 -38.32 33.89
C GLN A 21 6.95 -37.09 34.50
N ASN A 22 6.95 -35.96 33.78
CA ASN A 22 6.23 -34.77 34.21
C ASN A 22 4.72 -34.91 33.99
N LEU A 23 4.28 -35.56 32.92
CA LEU A 23 2.87 -35.89 32.72
C LEU A 23 2.37 -36.83 33.81
N LEU A 24 3.15 -37.85 34.18
CA LEU A 24 2.78 -38.80 35.25
C LEU A 24 2.59 -38.12 36.61
N LYS A 25 3.33 -37.04 36.89
CA LYS A 25 3.17 -36.26 38.12
C LYS A 25 1.91 -35.40 38.14
N GLN A 26 1.29 -35.19 36.99
CA GLN A 26 0.12 -34.34 36.79
C GLN A 26 -1.15 -35.15 36.52
N VAL A 27 -1.06 -36.47 36.70
CA VAL A 27 -2.22 -37.35 36.66
C VAL A 27 -3.13 -37.02 37.83
N GLN A 28 -4.42 -36.85 37.55
CA GLN A 28 -5.44 -36.50 38.53
C GLN A 28 -5.51 -37.56 39.66
N PRO A 29 -5.81 -37.17 40.93
CA PRO A 29 -5.75 -38.07 42.09
C PRO A 29 -6.58 -39.35 42.01
N ASP A 30 -7.66 -39.36 41.23
CA ASP A 30 -8.56 -40.52 41.06
C ASP A 30 -8.28 -41.31 39.75
N THR A 31 -7.11 -41.08 39.13
CA THR A 31 -6.68 -41.76 37.90
C THR A 31 -5.47 -42.63 38.17
N GLU A 32 -5.52 -43.88 37.73
CA GLU A 32 -4.36 -44.75 37.70
C GLU A 32 -3.51 -44.48 36.45
N PHE A 33 -2.18 -44.47 36.57
CA PHE A 33 -1.29 -44.38 35.41
C PHE A 33 -0.41 -45.61 35.22
N LEU A 34 -0.14 -45.95 33.97
CA LEU A 34 0.84 -46.98 33.59
C LEU A 34 1.73 -46.50 32.44
N LEU A 35 2.98 -46.97 32.45
CA LEU A 35 3.95 -46.67 31.41
C LEU A 35 3.99 -47.80 30.37
N ILE A 36 3.80 -47.50 29.09
CA ILE A 36 4.01 -48.45 28.00
C ILE A 36 5.51 -48.48 27.68
N ASN A 37 6.12 -49.65 27.78
CA ASN A 37 7.52 -49.85 27.41
C ASN A 37 7.71 -49.71 25.90
N ALA A 38 8.68 -48.89 25.51
CA ALA A 38 9.03 -48.57 24.12
C ALA A 38 9.37 -49.80 23.27
N ASP A 39 9.99 -50.83 23.86
CA ASP A 39 10.54 -51.97 23.13
C ASP A 39 9.57 -53.15 23.03
N GLN A 40 8.36 -53.03 23.58
CA GLN A 40 7.37 -54.10 23.69
C GLN A 40 6.08 -53.74 22.95
N ASP A 41 5.26 -54.75 22.65
CA ASP A 41 3.96 -54.54 22.04
C ASP A 41 3.03 -53.77 22.99
N GLY A 42 2.59 -52.58 22.59
CA GLY A 42 1.78 -51.73 23.46
C GLY A 42 0.35 -52.23 23.66
N ILE A 43 -0.24 -52.91 22.66
CA ILE A 43 -1.58 -53.48 22.78
C ILE A 43 -1.56 -54.65 23.76
N GLU A 44 -0.55 -55.51 23.69
CA GLU A 44 -0.39 -56.61 24.63
C GLU A 44 -0.24 -56.10 26.08
N GLN A 45 0.55 -55.04 26.28
CA GLN A 45 0.75 -54.41 27.59
C GLN A 45 -0.56 -53.85 28.17
N ILE A 46 -1.34 -53.10 27.37
CA ILE A 46 -2.63 -52.56 27.80
C ILE A 46 -3.62 -53.71 28.09
N THR A 47 -3.67 -54.73 27.23
CA THR A 47 -4.54 -55.91 27.40
C THR A 47 -4.26 -56.65 28.69
N ASN A 48 -2.98 -56.92 28.98
CA ASN A 48 -2.56 -57.61 30.20
C ASN A 48 -2.91 -56.81 31.47
N THR A 49 -2.89 -55.47 31.37
CA THR A 49 -3.30 -54.58 32.46
C THR A 49 -4.81 -54.67 32.68
N LEU A 50 -5.61 -54.49 31.62
CA LEU A 50 -7.07 -54.43 31.72
C LEU A 50 -7.70 -55.78 32.07
N LYS A 51 -7.07 -56.92 31.74
CA LYS A 51 -7.56 -58.26 32.07
C LYS A 51 -7.87 -58.46 33.57
N ASN A 52 -7.16 -57.76 34.44
CA ASN A 52 -7.32 -57.85 35.90
C ASN A 52 -8.17 -56.71 36.48
N ARG A 53 -8.92 -55.98 35.64
CA ARG A 53 -9.73 -54.81 36.01
C ARG A 53 -11.18 -54.98 35.60
N GLN A 54 -12.06 -54.25 36.29
CA GLN A 54 -13.51 -54.21 36.03
C GLN A 54 -14.04 -52.82 36.34
N ASN A 55 -15.15 -52.43 35.72
CA ASN A 55 -15.83 -51.15 35.92
C ASN A 55 -14.96 -49.93 35.59
N ILE A 56 -14.12 -50.02 34.56
CA ILE A 56 -13.33 -48.89 34.04
C ILE A 56 -14.23 -48.04 33.16
N THR A 57 -14.39 -46.77 33.51
CA THR A 57 -15.18 -45.77 32.78
C THR A 57 -14.33 -44.99 31.78
N SER A 58 -13.00 -44.99 31.91
CA SER A 58 -12.14 -44.25 30.98
C SER A 58 -10.77 -44.92 30.82
N VAL A 59 -10.36 -45.12 29.56
CA VAL A 59 -8.98 -45.46 29.18
C VAL A 59 -8.41 -44.32 28.38
N GLN A 60 -7.32 -43.72 28.85
CA GLN A 60 -6.66 -42.62 28.18
C GLN A 60 -5.28 -43.05 27.74
N ILE A 61 -4.85 -42.62 26.56
CA ILE A 61 -3.57 -43.02 25.99
C ILE A 61 -2.84 -41.76 25.53
N ILE A 62 -1.69 -41.47 26.15
CA ILE A 62 -0.81 -40.37 25.76
C ILE A 62 0.39 -40.95 25.04
N SER A 63 0.47 -40.67 23.75
CA SER A 63 1.53 -41.17 22.91
C SER A 63 1.71 -40.32 21.67
N HIS A 64 2.75 -40.62 20.90
CA HIS A 64 2.98 -40.00 19.62
C HIS A 64 2.00 -40.51 18.56
N GLY A 65 1.43 -39.59 17.78
CA GLY A 65 0.38 -39.88 16.80
C GLY A 65 0.60 -39.21 15.45
N GLY A 66 -0.07 -39.74 14.43
CA GLY A 66 -0.20 -39.16 13.10
C GLY A 66 -1.58 -39.49 12.51
N GLU A 67 -1.87 -39.04 11.29
CA GLU A 67 -3.17 -39.28 10.63
C GLU A 67 -3.59 -40.76 10.67
N GLY A 68 -4.62 -41.08 11.47
CA GLY A 68 -5.17 -42.43 11.62
C GLY A 68 -4.23 -43.46 12.25
N GLU A 69 -3.21 -43.03 12.98
CA GLU A 69 -2.22 -43.91 13.60
C GLU A 69 -1.76 -43.40 14.97
N ILE A 70 -1.62 -44.32 15.92
CA ILE A 70 -0.99 -44.05 17.22
C ILE A 70 0.11 -45.07 17.53
N GLN A 71 1.25 -44.59 18.03
CA GLN A 71 2.38 -45.43 18.45
C GLN A 71 2.12 -45.97 19.86
N LEU A 72 2.24 -47.27 20.10
CA LEU A 72 2.08 -47.90 21.42
C LEU A 72 3.23 -48.88 21.66
N GLY A 73 4.25 -48.44 22.39
CA GLY A 73 5.51 -49.21 22.48
C GLY A 73 6.13 -49.34 21.09
N ARG A 74 6.37 -50.57 20.62
CA ARG A 74 6.82 -50.85 19.24
C ARG A 74 5.68 -50.96 18.22
N THR A 75 4.43 -50.97 18.67
CA THR A 75 3.26 -51.24 17.83
C THR A 75 2.68 -49.96 17.27
N ARG A 76 2.42 -49.93 15.96
CA ARG A 76 1.63 -48.88 15.30
C ARG A 76 0.21 -49.36 15.14
N LEU A 77 -0.72 -48.79 15.91
CA LEU A 77 -2.14 -49.11 15.80
C LEU A 77 -2.79 -48.16 14.79
N ASN A 78 -3.29 -48.72 13.69
CA ASN A 78 -3.95 -48.01 12.59
C ASN A 78 -4.92 -48.97 11.88
N ARG A 79 -5.55 -48.56 10.77
CA ARG A 79 -6.51 -49.41 10.03
C ARG A 79 -5.94 -50.72 9.52
N ASP A 80 -4.66 -50.74 9.14
CA ASP A 80 -4.01 -51.93 8.60
C ASP A 80 -3.70 -52.95 9.70
N SER A 81 -3.40 -52.47 10.91
CA SER A 81 -3.01 -53.33 12.03
C SER A 81 -4.16 -53.67 12.98
N ILE A 82 -5.22 -52.86 13.06
CA ILE A 82 -6.27 -53.00 14.08
C ILE A 82 -7.01 -54.34 14.00
N GLN A 83 -7.21 -54.90 12.80
CA GLN A 83 -7.87 -56.19 12.64
C GLN A 83 -7.08 -57.35 13.28
N ALA A 84 -5.75 -57.26 13.27
CA ALA A 84 -4.89 -58.28 13.90
C ALA A 84 -4.98 -58.25 15.43
N TYR A 85 -5.41 -57.13 16.01
CA TYR A 85 -5.59 -56.95 17.46
C TYR A 85 -7.05 -57.07 17.91
N ARG A 86 -7.97 -57.48 17.04
CA ARG A 86 -9.41 -57.55 17.35
C ARG A 86 -9.68 -58.35 18.64
N GLU A 87 -9.08 -59.53 18.81
CA GLU A 87 -9.32 -60.37 19.99
C GLU A 87 -8.87 -59.68 21.29
N GLN A 88 -7.74 -58.96 21.25
CA GLN A 88 -7.22 -58.20 22.39
C GLN A 88 -8.12 -56.99 22.71
N LEU A 89 -8.56 -56.25 21.69
CA LEU A 89 -9.45 -55.10 21.84
C LEU A 89 -10.85 -55.51 22.34
N GLU A 90 -11.38 -56.65 21.89
CA GLU A 90 -12.61 -57.24 22.43
C GLU A 90 -12.44 -57.73 23.88
N GLN A 91 -11.22 -58.07 24.31
CA GLN A 91 -10.94 -58.33 25.72
C GLN A 91 -10.98 -57.06 26.57
N TRP A 92 -10.59 -55.89 26.04
CA TRP A 92 -10.69 -54.62 26.77
C TRP A 92 -12.13 -54.36 27.17
N ARG A 93 -13.10 -54.63 26.28
CA ARG A 93 -14.55 -54.53 26.55
C ARG A 93 -14.99 -55.15 27.88
N LYS A 94 -14.37 -56.26 28.29
CA LYS A 94 -14.75 -56.98 29.52
C LYS A 94 -14.40 -56.21 30.80
N ALA A 95 -13.44 -55.28 30.72
CA ALA A 95 -13.03 -54.42 31.81
C ALA A 95 -13.80 -53.08 31.83
N LEU A 96 -14.32 -52.66 30.67
CA LEU A 96 -14.99 -51.39 30.44
C LEU A 96 -16.47 -51.41 30.85
N THR A 97 -17.00 -50.26 31.27
CA THR A 97 -18.44 -50.04 31.42
C THR A 97 -19.13 -49.85 30.06
N ALA A 98 -20.46 -49.84 30.04
CA ALA A 98 -21.23 -49.61 28.80
C ALA A 98 -21.13 -48.16 28.28
N GLU A 99 -20.80 -47.22 29.16
CA GLU A 99 -20.58 -45.79 28.88
C GLU A 99 -19.09 -45.46 29.08
N ALA A 100 -18.20 -46.36 28.69
CA ALA A 100 -16.76 -46.14 28.84
C ALA A 100 -16.21 -45.33 27.67
N ASP A 101 -15.23 -44.46 27.96
CA ASP A 101 -14.52 -43.68 26.96
C ASP A 101 -13.09 -44.18 26.73
N ILE A 102 -12.62 -44.06 25.48
CA ILE A 102 -11.21 -44.19 25.11
C ILE A 102 -10.71 -42.87 24.52
N LEU A 103 -9.78 -42.21 25.20
CA LEU A 103 -9.22 -40.92 24.77
C LEU A 103 -7.79 -41.12 24.24
N LEU A 104 -7.55 -40.76 22.99
CA LEU A 104 -6.25 -40.90 22.32
C LEU A 104 -5.59 -39.52 22.15
N PHE A 105 -4.60 -39.24 22.98
CA PHE A 105 -3.77 -38.03 22.90
C PHE A 105 -2.52 -38.35 22.08
N GLY A 106 -2.52 -37.88 20.84
CA GLY A 106 -1.43 -37.95 19.88
C GLY A 106 -1.77 -37.11 18.67
N CYS A 107 -0.78 -36.46 18.05
CA CYS A 107 -1.06 -35.51 16.99
C CYS A 107 -1.87 -36.16 15.86
N SER A 108 -3.02 -35.57 15.55
CA SER A 108 -3.82 -35.80 14.34
C SER A 108 -4.35 -37.22 14.16
N VAL A 109 -4.44 -37.99 15.24
CA VAL A 109 -4.93 -39.39 15.22
C VAL A 109 -6.34 -39.50 14.64
N GLY A 110 -7.22 -38.53 14.91
CA GLY A 110 -8.59 -38.45 14.42
C GLY A 110 -8.76 -37.77 13.06
N PHE A 111 -7.68 -37.24 12.47
CA PHE A 111 -7.75 -36.54 11.19
C PHE A 111 -8.00 -37.50 10.02
N GLY A 112 -8.76 -37.05 9.02
CA GLY A 112 -8.94 -37.76 7.75
C GLY A 112 -9.37 -39.22 7.90
N GLN A 113 -8.55 -40.15 7.42
CA GLN A 113 -8.81 -41.61 7.52
C GLN A 113 -8.85 -42.13 8.96
N GLY A 114 -8.34 -41.36 9.91
CA GLY A 114 -8.40 -41.66 11.34
C GLY A 114 -9.81 -41.84 11.87
N GLN A 115 -10.81 -41.15 11.31
CA GLN A 115 -12.19 -41.30 11.75
C GLN A 115 -12.74 -42.72 11.56
N GLU A 116 -12.34 -43.42 10.49
CA GLU A 116 -12.72 -44.82 10.28
C GLU A 116 -11.95 -45.76 11.21
N PHE A 117 -10.67 -45.47 11.47
CA PHE A 117 -9.88 -46.17 12.48
C PHE A 117 -10.50 -46.07 13.88
N LEU A 118 -10.95 -44.88 14.29
CA LEU A 118 -11.63 -44.66 15.57
C LEU A 118 -12.97 -45.42 15.64
N ARG A 119 -13.73 -45.49 14.53
CA ARG A 119 -14.98 -46.27 14.46
C ARG A 119 -14.73 -47.76 14.64
N ASP A 120 -13.70 -48.33 13.99
CA ASP A 120 -13.34 -49.73 14.17
C ASP A 120 -12.89 -50.01 15.62
N LEU A 121 -12.12 -49.09 16.22
CA LEU A 121 -11.71 -49.19 17.62
C LEU A 121 -12.90 -49.15 18.57
N SER A 122 -13.86 -48.26 18.33
CA SER A 122 -15.13 -48.19 19.07
C SER A 122 -15.93 -49.49 18.92
N ILE A 123 -16.05 -50.04 17.70
CA ILE A 123 -16.76 -51.29 17.45
C ILE A 123 -16.12 -52.48 18.17
N PHE A 124 -14.79 -52.54 18.29
CA PHE A 124 -14.11 -53.68 18.93
C PHE A 124 -14.13 -53.57 20.46
N THR A 125 -13.92 -52.38 20.99
CA THR A 125 -13.87 -52.15 22.44
C THR A 125 -15.27 -51.99 23.03
N GLY A 126 -16.25 -51.53 22.24
CA GLY A 126 -17.60 -51.18 22.71
C GLY A 126 -17.66 -49.87 23.51
N ALA A 127 -16.60 -49.05 23.43
CA ALA A 127 -16.49 -47.75 24.08
C ALA A 127 -16.64 -46.61 23.08
N ASP A 128 -17.01 -45.43 23.57
CA ASP A 128 -16.91 -44.20 22.79
C ASP A 128 -15.44 -43.77 22.72
N VAL A 129 -14.96 -43.46 21.52
CA VAL A 129 -13.53 -43.16 21.28
C VAL A 129 -13.40 -41.74 20.76
N ALA A 130 -12.46 -40.97 21.33
CA ALA A 130 -12.11 -39.63 20.88
C ALA A 130 -10.60 -39.45 20.66
N ALA A 131 -10.25 -38.60 19.69
CA ALA A 131 -8.87 -38.26 19.34
C ALA A 131 -8.77 -36.84 18.74
N SER A 132 -7.58 -36.25 18.82
CA SER A 132 -7.28 -34.96 18.20
C SER A 132 -7.17 -35.08 16.67
N VAL A 133 -7.66 -34.06 15.95
CA VAL A 133 -7.56 -33.93 14.49
C VAL A 133 -6.41 -33.02 14.04
N ASP A 134 -5.68 -32.43 14.99
CA ASP A 134 -4.56 -31.50 14.77
C ASP A 134 -3.39 -31.78 15.72
N ILE A 135 -2.62 -30.78 16.18
CA ILE A 135 -1.42 -31.02 16.98
C ILE A 135 -1.82 -31.18 18.45
N THR A 136 -1.42 -32.27 19.09
CA THR A 136 -1.68 -32.47 20.52
C THR A 136 -0.47 -32.08 21.38
N GLY A 137 -0.64 -31.22 22.38
CA GLY A 137 0.36 -30.86 23.38
C GLY A 137 0.46 -29.36 23.66
N ASN A 138 1.65 -28.79 23.48
CA ASN A 138 1.96 -27.41 23.88
C ASN A 138 1.33 -26.35 22.97
N ALA A 139 0.50 -25.47 23.55
CA ALA A 139 -0.15 -24.32 22.88
C ALA A 139 0.82 -23.38 22.16
N LEU A 140 2.04 -23.20 22.68
CA LEU A 140 3.06 -22.36 22.05
C LEU A 140 3.69 -23.00 20.80
N LEU A 141 3.53 -24.31 20.64
CA LEU A 141 3.97 -25.07 19.47
C LEU A 141 2.80 -25.33 18.48
N GLY A 142 1.66 -24.68 18.70
CA GLY A 142 0.48 -24.79 17.86
C GLY A 142 -0.39 -26.02 18.13
N GLY A 143 -0.23 -26.68 19.29
CA GLY A 143 -1.08 -27.80 19.69
C GLY A 143 -1.87 -27.58 20.95
N ASP A 144 -2.92 -28.35 21.17
CA ASP A 144 -3.74 -28.29 22.37
C ASP A 144 -4.02 -29.71 22.91
N TRP A 145 -4.91 -29.83 23.89
CA TRP A 145 -5.29 -31.13 24.44
C TRP A 145 -6.74 -31.47 24.11
N ASP A 146 -7.31 -30.76 23.14
CA ASP A 146 -8.67 -30.97 22.71
C ASP A 146 -8.73 -32.24 21.83
N LEU A 147 -9.90 -32.89 21.83
CA LEU A 147 -10.16 -34.09 21.05
C LEU A 147 -11.39 -33.81 20.17
N GLU A 148 -11.14 -33.28 18.98
CA GLU A 148 -12.18 -32.67 18.13
C GLU A 148 -13.07 -33.72 17.46
N PHE A 149 -12.62 -34.98 17.39
CA PHE A 149 -13.39 -36.07 16.82
C PHE A 149 -13.72 -37.13 17.87
N ALA A 150 -15.00 -37.48 17.97
CA ALA A 150 -15.52 -38.55 18.81
C ALA A 150 -16.50 -39.45 18.04
N THR A 151 -16.55 -40.73 18.42
CA THR A 151 -17.48 -41.73 17.84
C THR A 151 -18.82 -41.82 18.56
N GLY A 152 -18.91 -41.24 19.76
CA GLY A 152 -20.12 -41.11 20.57
C GLY A 152 -20.00 -39.91 21.52
N ASN A 153 -20.68 -39.96 22.66
CA ASN A 153 -20.58 -38.89 23.65
C ASN A 153 -19.35 -39.15 24.53
N ILE A 154 -18.68 -38.08 24.98
CA ILE A 154 -17.51 -38.20 25.85
C ILE A 154 -17.85 -37.59 27.20
N GLU A 155 -18.04 -38.44 28.20
CA GLU A 155 -18.33 -38.03 29.58
C GLU A 155 -17.07 -37.92 30.45
N SER A 156 -15.96 -38.51 29.98
CA SER A 156 -14.69 -38.54 30.72
C SER A 156 -13.91 -37.23 30.63
N GLY A 157 -13.47 -36.74 31.78
CA GLY A 157 -12.47 -35.66 31.85
C GLY A 157 -11.05 -36.16 31.55
N ILE A 158 -10.17 -35.26 31.12
CA ILE A 158 -8.76 -35.58 30.83
C ILE A 158 -8.02 -35.98 32.11
N ALA A 159 -7.27 -37.08 32.04
CA ALA A 159 -6.50 -37.67 33.13
C ALA A 159 -5.35 -36.79 33.60
N ILE A 160 -4.83 -35.94 32.72
CA ILE A 160 -3.81 -34.94 33.03
C ILE A 160 -4.50 -33.66 33.47
N SER A 161 -4.07 -33.09 34.59
CA SER A 161 -4.56 -31.81 35.09
C SER A 161 -4.37 -30.68 34.06
N SER A 162 -5.20 -29.66 34.10
CA SER A 162 -5.05 -28.48 33.24
C SER A 162 -3.68 -27.81 33.44
N GLU A 163 -3.14 -27.84 34.67
CA GLU A 163 -1.78 -27.41 34.97
C GLU A 163 -0.74 -28.28 34.26
N GLY A 164 -0.94 -29.61 34.25
CA GLY A 164 -0.07 -30.54 33.55
C GLY A 164 -0.09 -30.38 32.04
N GLN A 165 -1.28 -30.15 31.48
CA GLN A 165 -1.47 -29.87 30.05
C GLN A 165 -0.74 -28.59 29.64
N GLN A 166 -0.85 -27.51 30.42
CA GLN A 166 -0.15 -26.23 30.19
C GLN A 166 1.36 -26.29 30.50
N ALA A 167 1.78 -27.22 31.37
CA ALA A 167 3.18 -27.44 31.73
C ALA A 167 3.90 -28.37 30.75
N TYR A 168 3.18 -29.18 29.98
CA TYR A 168 3.77 -30.06 28.99
C TYR A 168 4.43 -29.25 27.88
N ALA A 169 5.75 -29.36 27.79
CA ALA A 169 6.56 -28.52 26.90
C ALA A 169 6.64 -29.03 25.46
N GLY A 170 6.29 -30.30 25.22
CA GLY A 170 6.36 -30.95 23.92
C GLY A 170 5.05 -30.93 23.16
N ILE A 171 5.09 -31.44 21.94
CA ILE A 171 3.92 -31.93 21.20
C ILE A 171 4.05 -33.46 21.07
N LEU A 172 3.03 -34.14 20.56
CA LEU A 172 2.95 -35.60 20.46
C LEU A 172 2.99 -36.11 18.99
N PRO A 173 3.93 -35.67 18.14
CA PRO A 173 4.02 -36.12 16.75
C PRO A 173 4.63 -37.52 16.69
N LEU A 174 4.17 -38.33 15.73
CA LEU A 174 4.71 -39.66 15.47
C LEU A 174 6.25 -39.64 15.46
N ILE A 175 6.89 -40.50 16.26
CA ILE A 175 8.35 -40.63 16.28
C ILE A 175 8.82 -41.26 14.97
N VAL A 176 9.91 -40.70 14.44
CA VAL A 176 10.55 -41.10 13.20
C VAL A 176 11.98 -41.54 13.49
N GLU A 177 12.32 -42.79 13.15
CA GLU A 177 13.61 -43.44 13.41
C GLU A 177 14.48 -43.57 12.13
N TYR A 178 15.77 -43.19 12.17
CA TYR A 178 16.73 -43.34 11.05
C TYR A 178 17.07 -44.81 10.72
N PHE A 179 17.26 -45.17 9.44
CA PHE A 179 17.85 -46.47 9.05
C PHE A 179 18.74 -46.45 7.80
N ILE A 180 19.76 -47.32 7.80
CA ILE A 180 20.58 -47.79 6.66
C ILE A 180 20.59 -49.33 6.75
N GLY A 181 20.19 -50.06 5.69
CA GLY A 181 20.31 -51.53 5.65
C GLY A 181 19.65 -52.23 4.45
N ASN A 182 20.27 -53.35 4.02
CA ASN A 182 19.93 -54.15 2.83
C ASN A 182 18.59 -54.88 2.91
N ASN A 183 17.83 -54.86 1.81
CA ASN A 183 16.75 -55.81 1.55
C ASN A 183 17.31 -57.24 1.52
N THR A 184 16.82 -58.13 2.37
CA THR A 184 16.93 -59.57 2.11
C THR A 184 15.55 -60.21 2.05
N LYS A 185 15.34 -60.95 0.96
CA LYS A 185 14.14 -61.69 0.60
C LYS A 185 13.97 -62.89 1.54
N GLU A 186 12.80 -63.07 2.15
CA GLU A 186 12.33 -64.42 2.49
C GLU A 186 11.00 -64.67 1.78
N GLY A 187 11.00 -65.70 0.93
CA GLY A 187 9.88 -66.02 0.05
C GLY A 187 8.65 -66.47 0.82
N ASN A 188 7.49 -65.93 0.44
CA ASN A 188 6.17 -66.59 0.37
C ASN A 188 5.07 -65.59 -0.06
N GLY A 189 5.38 -64.68 -1.00
CA GLY A 189 4.35 -63.84 -1.63
C GLY A 189 3.64 -62.83 -0.71
N VAL A 190 4.26 -62.47 0.41
CA VAL A 190 3.80 -61.36 1.27
C VAL A 190 4.95 -60.37 1.38
N GLU A 191 4.78 -59.18 0.81
CA GLU A 191 5.71 -58.06 1.01
C GLU A 191 5.55 -57.51 2.43
N ARG A 192 6.48 -57.87 3.32
CA ARG A 192 6.68 -57.19 4.60
C ARG A 192 8.18 -57.02 4.82
N THR A 193 8.60 -55.78 5.01
CA THR A 193 9.96 -55.43 5.40
C THR A 193 10.09 -55.60 6.92
N GLU A 194 10.70 -56.70 7.37
CA GLU A 194 11.13 -56.87 8.76
C GLU A 194 12.57 -56.35 8.93
N VAL A 195 12.74 -55.30 9.73
CA VAL A 195 14.05 -54.76 10.13
C VAL A 195 14.70 -55.73 11.14
N LYS A 196 15.80 -56.40 10.77
CA LYS A 196 16.42 -57.45 11.60
C LYS A 196 17.54 -56.99 12.57
N GLN A 197 18.25 -55.87 12.39
CA GLN A 197 19.26 -55.41 13.38
C GLN A 197 19.81 -53.97 13.15
N TRP A 198 20.32 -53.35 14.23
CA TRP A 198 20.71 -51.93 14.40
C TRP A 198 22.23 -51.74 14.20
N SER A 199 22.72 -50.86 13.29
CA SER A 199 24.17 -50.55 13.21
C SER A 199 24.54 -49.12 12.80
N THR A 200 25.00 -48.33 13.79
CA THR A 200 25.92 -47.16 13.81
C THR A 200 25.72 -45.92 12.90
N ARG A 201 25.88 -44.76 13.57
CA ARG A 201 25.84 -43.33 13.17
C ARG A 201 26.98 -42.91 12.21
N SER A 202 26.69 -42.25 11.09
CA SER A 202 27.66 -41.47 10.30
C SER A 202 27.02 -40.25 9.64
N THR A 203 27.77 -39.13 9.59
CA THR A 203 27.38 -37.85 8.98
C THR A 203 27.51 -37.90 7.45
N ILE A 204 26.42 -37.74 6.72
CA ILE A 204 26.46 -37.30 5.32
C ILE A 204 26.38 -35.77 5.33
N SER A 205 27.52 -35.13 5.13
CA SER A 205 27.62 -33.71 4.86
C SER A 205 27.45 -33.46 3.37
N ASN A 206 26.23 -33.11 2.91
CA ASN A 206 26.11 -32.38 1.66
C ASN A 206 25.67 -30.96 1.97
N SER A 207 26.62 -30.05 1.80
CA SER A 207 26.55 -28.60 1.96
C SER A 207 25.64 -27.90 0.94
N ALA A 208 24.63 -28.61 0.41
CA ALA A 208 23.91 -28.16 -0.77
C ALA A 208 22.42 -27.92 -0.57
N GLY A 209 21.80 -28.23 0.58
CA GLY A 209 20.43 -27.81 0.98
C GLY A 209 19.25 -28.14 0.05
N LEU A 210 19.51 -28.63 -1.17
CA LEU A 210 18.56 -29.10 -2.17
C LEU A 210 18.42 -30.61 -1.99
N ILE A 211 17.19 -31.14 -1.99
CA ILE A 211 17.00 -32.59 -2.17
C ILE A 211 16.94 -32.87 -3.67
N ARG A 212 18.13 -32.90 -4.28
CA ARG A 212 18.37 -33.15 -5.69
C ARG A 212 19.64 -33.97 -5.81
N GLU A 213 19.49 -35.28 -5.77
CA GLU A 213 20.60 -36.22 -5.79
C GLU A 213 20.47 -37.15 -7.00
N ASP A 214 21.59 -37.36 -7.68
CA ASP A 214 21.74 -38.30 -8.79
C ASP A 214 23.05 -39.03 -8.55
N TRP A 215 22.94 -40.25 -8.01
CA TRP A 215 24.08 -41.11 -7.70
C TRP A 215 24.39 -42.06 -8.87
N GLY A 216 23.70 -41.94 -10.01
CA GLY A 216 23.83 -42.86 -11.13
C GLY A 216 23.66 -44.30 -10.67
N THR A 217 24.58 -45.19 -11.03
CA THR A 217 24.56 -46.59 -10.54
C THR A 217 25.30 -46.81 -9.23
N GLY A 218 25.42 -45.76 -8.42
CA GLY A 218 26.18 -45.74 -7.17
C GLY A 218 25.31 -45.34 -5.98
N SER A 219 25.96 -45.05 -4.87
CA SER A 219 25.30 -44.67 -3.62
C SER A 219 25.86 -43.34 -3.07
N PRO A 220 25.26 -42.76 -2.02
CA PRO A 220 25.69 -41.48 -1.46
C PRO A 220 27.18 -41.46 -1.05
N PRO A 221 27.95 -40.41 -1.35
CA PRO A 221 29.39 -40.36 -1.11
C PRO A 221 29.78 -40.45 0.38
N ASN A 222 30.91 -41.11 0.68
CA ASN A 222 31.50 -41.29 2.02
C ASN A 222 30.70 -42.10 3.05
N SER A 223 29.80 -42.96 2.61
CA SER A 223 28.89 -43.68 3.48
C SER A 223 29.19 -45.19 3.50
N ASN A 224 29.03 -45.85 4.65
CA ASN A 224 29.02 -47.31 4.74
C ASN A 224 27.72 -47.89 4.15
N VAL A 225 27.21 -47.29 3.08
CA VAL A 225 25.93 -47.61 2.44
C VAL A 225 26.22 -48.46 1.22
N ASN A 226 25.41 -49.50 1.03
CA ASN A 226 25.57 -50.41 -0.10
C ASN A 226 25.30 -49.69 -1.43
N GLN A 227 25.86 -50.22 -2.51
CA GLN A 227 25.69 -49.66 -3.86
C GLN A 227 24.21 -49.63 -4.26
N ASP A 228 23.50 -50.71 -3.95
CA ASP A 228 22.05 -50.85 -4.11
C ASP A 228 21.42 -51.14 -2.73
N ASN A 229 20.08 -51.11 -2.64
CA ASN A 229 19.33 -51.49 -1.43
C ASN A 229 19.62 -50.58 -0.23
N PHE A 230 19.46 -49.28 -0.43
CA PHE A 230 19.62 -48.29 0.62
C PHE A 230 18.41 -47.39 0.77
N ILE A 231 18.33 -46.72 1.92
CA ILE A 231 17.28 -45.77 2.25
C ILE A 231 17.95 -44.46 2.66
N VAL A 232 17.40 -43.34 2.22
CA VAL A 232 17.77 -42.01 2.69
C VAL A 232 16.55 -41.33 3.29
N ARG A 233 16.73 -40.68 4.43
CA ARG A 233 15.71 -39.85 5.05
C ARG A 233 16.24 -38.44 5.24
N TRP A 234 15.55 -37.47 4.64
CA TRP A 234 15.74 -36.05 4.93
C TRP A 234 14.68 -35.61 5.92
N THR A 235 15.10 -34.89 6.95
CA THR A 235 14.21 -34.27 7.93
C THR A 235 14.67 -32.85 8.18
N GLY A 236 13.72 -31.93 8.22
CA GLY A 236 14.02 -30.52 8.38
C GLY A 236 12.77 -29.69 8.55
N TYR A 237 12.92 -28.41 8.28
CA TYR A 237 11.82 -27.48 8.15
C TYR A 237 11.85 -26.83 6.77
N VAL A 238 10.67 -26.65 6.18
CA VAL A 238 10.46 -25.86 4.97
C VAL A 238 9.78 -24.54 5.32
N TYR A 239 10.29 -23.42 4.81
CA TYR A 239 9.71 -22.10 5.04
C TYR A 239 8.61 -21.81 4.03
N ALA A 240 7.43 -21.39 4.50
CA ALA A 240 6.40 -20.83 3.64
C ALA A 240 6.58 -19.31 3.54
N SER A 241 6.97 -18.80 2.37
CA SER A 241 7.09 -17.36 2.12
C SER A 241 5.75 -16.62 1.99
N SER A 242 4.70 -17.32 1.57
CA SER A 242 3.37 -16.74 1.34
C SER A 242 2.28 -17.67 1.89
N THR A 243 1.14 -17.10 2.22
CA THR A 243 -0.03 -17.89 2.65
C THR A 243 -0.75 -18.45 1.43
N GLY A 244 -1.03 -19.75 1.41
CA GLY A 244 -1.85 -20.39 0.36
C GLY A 244 -1.51 -21.86 0.09
N ASP A 245 -1.99 -22.37 -1.03
CA ASP A 245 -1.74 -23.75 -1.48
C ASP A 245 -0.35 -23.91 -2.10
N TYR A 246 0.49 -24.70 -1.43
CA TYR A 246 1.76 -25.19 -1.95
C TYR A 246 1.55 -26.54 -2.62
N LYS A 247 2.13 -26.75 -3.80
CA LYS A 247 2.16 -28.06 -4.46
C LYS A 247 3.57 -28.61 -4.48
N PHE A 248 3.79 -29.77 -3.90
CA PHE A 248 5.06 -30.49 -3.91
C PHE A 248 5.06 -31.48 -5.08
N TYR A 249 6.22 -31.63 -5.71
CA TYR A 249 6.47 -32.53 -6.82
C TYR A 249 7.70 -33.35 -6.51
N GLU A 250 7.64 -34.63 -6.83
CA GLU A 250 8.68 -35.58 -6.52
C GLU A 250 8.85 -36.54 -7.70
N ASN A 251 10.10 -36.87 -8.02
CA ASN A 251 10.43 -37.96 -8.91
C ASN A 251 11.72 -38.65 -8.43
N SER A 252 11.65 -39.97 -8.27
CA SER A 252 12.72 -40.82 -7.76
C SER A 252 12.87 -42.09 -8.58
N ASP A 253 14.06 -42.67 -8.46
CA ASP A 253 14.44 -44.03 -8.80
C ASP A 253 15.14 -44.58 -7.55
N ASP A 254 14.48 -45.30 -6.63
CA ASP A 254 13.16 -45.93 -6.75
C ASP A 254 12.02 -45.19 -6.05
N GLY A 255 11.68 -45.55 -4.81
CA GLY A 255 10.42 -45.14 -4.19
C GLY A 255 10.57 -44.07 -3.11
N VAL A 256 9.50 -43.32 -2.87
CA VAL A 256 9.49 -42.14 -2.00
C VAL A 256 8.29 -42.09 -1.05
N ARG A 257 8.46 -41.38 0.05
CA ARG A 257 7.36 -40.85 0.87
C ARG A 257 7.67 -39.43 1.29
N LEU A 258 6.69 -38.53 1.20
CA LEU A 258 6.86 -37.12 1.57
C LEU A 258 5.81 -36.73 2.61
N TRP A 259 6.26 -36.09 3.68
CA TRP A 259 5.43 -35.43 4.68
C TRP A 259 5.76 -33.94 4.74
N VAL A 260 4.73 -33.10 4.81
CA VAL A 260 4.85 -31.67 5.09
C VAL A 260 3.82 -31.31 6.15
N ASN A 261 4.25 -30.60 7.18
CA ASN A 261 3.45 -30.31 8.36
C ASN A 261 2.83 -31.59 8.96
N ASN A 262 3.62 -32.66 9.02
CA ASN A 262 3.23 -34.00 9.48
C ASN A 262 2.11 -34.69 8.66
N ARG A 263 1.64 -34.07 7.58
CA ARG A 263 0.68 -34.67 6.65
C ARG A 263 1.43 -35.43 5.56
N ARG A 264 1.10 -36.71 5.36
CA ARG A 264 1.66 -37.53 4.27
C ARG A 264 1.06 -37.06 2.94
N LEU A 265 1.89 -36.46 2.11
CA LEU A 265 1.51 -35.91 0.81
C LEU A 265 1.72 -36.92 -0.31
N ILE A 266 2.81 -37.69 -0.26
CA ILE A 266 3.19 -38.67 -1.29
C ILE A 266 3.51 -39.99 -0.60
N GLU A 267 2.97 -41.09 -1.12
CA GLU A 267 3.19 -42.47 -0.65
C GLU A 267 3.39 -43.38 -1.86
N GLU A 268 4.62 -43.44 -2.35
CA GLU A 268 4.99 -44.15 -3.56
C GLU A 268 6.18 -45.06 -3.27
N TRP A 269 5.95 -45.99 -2.34
CA TRP A 269 6.97 -46.91 -1.85
C TRP A 269 7.09 -48.19 -2.70
N ASN A 270 7.23 -48.02 -4.02
CA ASN A 270 7.34 -49.11 -5.01
C ASN A 270 8.56 -48.89 -5.91
N LYS A 271 9.01 -49.95 -6.60
CA LYS A 271 10.03 -49.84 -7.64
C LYS A 271 9.52 -48.97 -8.80
N SER A 272 10.20 -47.87 -9.11
CA SER A 272 9.82 -46.93 -10.17
C SER A 272 11.03 -46.20 -10.71
N GLY A 273 11.01 -45.79 -11.98
CA GLY A 273 12.06 -44.93 -12.54
C GLY A 273 11.70 -43.44 -12.47
N LEU A 274 12.66 -42.60 -12.84
CA LEU A 274 12.51 -41.13 -12.92
C LEU A 274 11.44 -40.63 -13.91
N ASP A 275 10.80 -41.50 -14.69
CA ASP A 275 9.73 -41.17 -15.62
C ASP A 275 8.38 -40.92 -14.93
N LYS A 276 8.24 -41.33 -13.66
CA LYS A 276 7.06 -41.06 -12.84
C LYS A 276 7.26 -39.81 -11.97
N GLU A 277 6.37 -38.84 -12.13
CA GLU A 277 6.29 -37.66 -11.26
C GLU A 277 5.06 -37.73 -10.36
N ASN A 278 5.30 -37.69 -9.06
CA ASN A 278 4.30 -37.64 -8.02
C ASN A 278 4.07 -36.19 -7.61
N SER A 279 2.84 -35.81 -7.27
CA SER A 279 2.58 -34.46 -6.74
C SER A 279 1.37 -34.41 -5.82
N ALA A 280 1.43 -33.51 -4.84
CA ALA A 280 0.37 -33.31 -3.87
C ALA A 280 0.40 -31.88 -3.30
N SER A 281 -0.75 -31.38 -2.85
CA SER A 281 -0.90 -30.01 -2.36
C SER A 281 -1.22 -29.94 -0.86
N ILE A 282 -0.73 -28.88 -0.22
CA ILE A 282 -0.99 -28.55 1.19
C ILE A 282 -1.13 -27.02 1.34
N TYR A 283 -2.11 -26.60 2.13
CA TYR A 283 -2.26 -25.19 2.52
C TYR A 283 -1.31 -24.84 3.66
N LEU A 284 -0.53 -23.78 3.51
CA LEU A 284 0.42 -23.29 4.52
C LEU A 284 0.21 -21.78 4.74
N GLU A 285 0.31 -21.32 5.98
CA GLU A 285 0.41 -19.89 6.32
C GLU A 285 1.85 -19.39 6.11
N GLY A 286 1.98 -18.23 5.45
CA GLY A 286 3.24 -17.56 5.16
C GLY A 286 3.91 -17.00 6.42
N GLY A 287 5.24 -16.89 6.38
CA GLY A 287 6.05 -16.43 7.52
C GLY A 287 6.40 -17.51 8.53
N LYS A 288 6.06 -18.78 8.26
CA LYS A 288 6.24 -19.92 9.19
C LYS A 288 7.15 -21.00 8.61
N TRP A 289 7.75 -21.77 9.52
CA TRP A 289 8.50 -22.99 9.22
C TRP A 289 7.61 -24.20 9.50
N TYR A 290 7.56 -25.16 8.57
CA TYR A 290 6.80 -26.39 8.69
C TYR A 290 7.73 -27.59 8.65
N ALA A 291 7.45 -28.59 9.48
CA ALA A 291 8.21 -29.84 9.43
C ALA A 291 8.10 -30.45 8.02
N ILE A 292 9.24 -30.84 7.45
CA ILE A 292 9.31 -31.59 6.20
C ILE A 292 10.13 -32.84 6.42
N GLN A 293 9.61 -33.96 5.93
CA GLN A 293 10.33 -35.22 5.91
C GLN A 293 10.15 -35.87 4.55
N MET A 294 11.24 -36.42 4.03
CA MET A 294 11.18 -37.26 2.85
C MET A 294 12.00 -38.52 3.06
N ASP A 295 11.37 -39.65 2.81
CA ASP A 295 12.02 -40.96 2.76
C ASP A 295 12.18 -41.35 1.31
N TYR A 296 13.32 -41.92 0.98
CA TYR A 296 13.66 -42.42 -0.33
C TYR A 296 14.29 -43.80 -0.18
N PHE A 297 14.04 -44.72 -1.10
CA PHE A 297 14.85 -45.92 -1.23
C PHE A 297 15.34 -46.14 -2.64
N ASP A 298 16.49 -46.79 -2.73
CA ASP A 298 17.05 -47.38 -3.94
C ASP A 298 17.03 -48.90 -3.79
N TRP A 299 16.52 -49.62 -4.78
CA TRP A 299 16.46 -51.08 -4.80
C TRP A 299 17.58 -51.69 -5.64
N ASP A 300 17.70 -51.27 -6.89
CA ASP A 300 18.77 -51.68 -7.80
C ASP A 300 19.02 -50.66 -8.92
N ALA A 301 20.17 -50.80 -9.57
CA ALA A 301 20.53 -50.09 -10.79
C ALA A 301 20.78 -48.61 -10.59
N SER A 302 19.78 -47.72 -10.75
CA SER A 302 19.99 -46.27 -10.80
C SER A 302 19.36 -45.60 -9.58
N ALA A 303 20.14 -44.79 -8.87
CA ALA A 303 19.69 -44.10 -7.67
C ALA A 303 19.60 -42.59 -7.89
N ALA A 304 18.38 -42.05 -7.91
CA ALA A 304 18.17 -40.60 -8.02
C ALA A 304 16.88 -40.16 -7.32
N VAL A 305 16.85 -38.94 -6.79
CA VAL A 305 15.66 -38.35 -6.19
C VAL A 305 15.67 -36.83 -6.29
N ASN A 306 14.51 -36.26 -6.63
CA ASN A 306 14.35 -34.82 -6.71
C ASN A 306 13.05 -34.38 -6.02
N LEU A 307 13.17 -33.34 -5.19
CA LEU A 307 12.03 -32.66 -4.59
C LEU A 307 11.92 -31.23 -5.13
N GLN A 308 10.73 -30.90 -5.63
CA GLN A 308 10.36 -29.60 -6.15
C GLN A 308 9.07 -29.11 -5.50
N TRP A 309 8.81 -27.81 -5.58
CA TRP A 309 7.59 -27.19 -5.08
C TRP A 309 7.07 -26.11 -6.01
N GLN A 310 5.83 -25.73 -5.81
CA GLN A 310 5.18 -24.59 -6.42
C GLN A 310 4.45 -23.82 -5.31
N PRO A 311 5.03 -22.71 -4.82
CA PRO A 311 4.35 -21.80 -3.91
C PRO A 311 3.11 -21.13 -4.54
N PRO A 312 2.20 -20.57 -3.72
CA PRO A 312 1.04 -19.80 -4.19
C PRO A 312 1.47 -18.69 -5.14
N GLY A 313 0.86 -18.62 -6.33
CA GLY A 313 1.18 -17.60 -7.34
C GLY A 313 2.55 -17.73 -8.00
N SER A 314 3.31 -18.80 -7.72
CA SER A 314 4.65 -19.03 -8.26
C SER A 314 4.67 -20.17 -9.28
N SER A 315 5.78 -20.29 -10.02
CA SER A 315 6.04 -21.43 -10.91
C SER A 315 6.73 -22.58 -10.16
N LYS A 316 6.61 -23.79 -10.71
CA LYS A 316 7.28 -24.99 -10.18
C LYS A 316 8.80 -24.81 -10.25
N ALA A 317 9.48 -25.01 -9.12
CA ALA A 317 10.92 -24.89 -8.99
C ALA A 317 11.48 -25.89 -7.96
N TYR A 318 12.80 -26.09 -7.94
CA TYR A 318 13.46 -26.77 -6.82
C TYR A 318 13.34 -25.91 -5.55
N ILE A 319 13.22 -26.56 -4.39
CA ILE A 319 13.15 -25.85 -3.10
C ILE A 319 14.51 -25.24 -2.81
N PRO A 320 14.68 -23.90 -2.79
CA PRO A 320 16.00 -23.31 -2.61
C PRO A 320 16.50 -23.45 -1.16
N ASN A 321 17.83 -23.50 -0.95
CA ASN A 321 18.44 -23.82 0.34
C ASN A 321 18.04 -22.92 1.50
N ASN A 322 17.83 -21.64 1.22
CA ASN A 322 17.36 -20.66 2.19
C ASN A 322 15.95 -21.00 2.72
N TYR A 323 15.17 -21.83 2.01
CA TYR A 323 13.86 -22.30 2.43
C TYR A 323 13.90 -23.63 3.18
N LEU A 324 15.08 -24.24 3.40
CA LEU A 324 15.23 -25.52 4.08
C LEU A 324 16.22 -25.43 5.25
N ILE A 325 15.79 -25.88 6.42
CA ILE A 325 16.65 -26.04 7.60
C ILE A 325 16.76 -27.54 7.91
N PRO A 326 17.96 -28.16 7.87
CA PRO A 326 18.12 -29.55 8.27
C PRO A 326 17.98 -29.71 9.78
N LEU A 327 17.36 -30.81 10.23
CA LEU A 327 17.51 -31.26 11.62
C LEU A 327 18.94 -31.76 11.81
N ALA A 328 19.69 -31.18 12.74
CA ALA A 328 21.09 -31.55 12.96
C ALA A 328 21.23 -33.04 13.34
N SER A 329 22.00 -33.79 12.56
CA SER A 329 22.30 -35.19 12.84
C SER A 329 23.27 -35.29 14.02
N SER A 330 22.69 -35.56 15.18
CA SER A 330 23.10 -36.56 16.15
C SER A 330 24.34 -37.41 15.70
N THR A 331 25.56 -37.02 16.05
CA THR A 331 26.76 -37.90 16.06
C THR A 331 27.67 -37.58 17.25
N ALA A 332 27.20 -37.82 18.47
CA ALA A 332 28.06 -38.05 19.64
C ALA A 332 27.29 -38.87 20.68
N THR A 333 27.83 -40.03 21.04
CA THR A 333 27.26 -41.01 21.98
C THR A 333 27.05 -40.41 23.37
N GLY A 334 25.80 -40.23 23.83
CA GLY A 334 25.45 -39.94 25.23
C GLY A 334 24.00 -39.44 25.44
N PRO A 335 23.38 -39.60 26.63
CA PRO A 335 21.94 -39.39 26.86
C PRO A 335 21.44 -37.93 26.95
N ASN A 336 22.18 -36.92 26.48
CA ASN A 336 21.89 -35.50 26.74
C ASN A 336 21.98 -34.64 25.47
N ASP A 337 20.95 -34.58 24.61
CA ASP A 337 21.02 -33.71 23.43
C ASP A 337 19.65 -33.24 22.87
N LEU A 338 18.88 -32.49 23.65
CA LEU A 338 17.71 -31.73 23.15
C LEU A 338 17.79 -30.20 23.33
N GLY A 339 18.98 -29.63 23.56
CA GLY A 339 19.18 -28.21 23.23
C GLY A 339 18.33 -27.15 23.97
N TYR A 340 17.72 -27.45 25.13
CA TYR A 340 17.05 -26.47 26.02
C TYR A 340 17.47 -26.65 27.50
N GLY A 341 17.92 -25.57 28.17
CA GLY A 341 18.47 -25.56 29.55
C GLY A 341 19.72 -24.70 29.75
N LEU A 342 20.16 -24.45 30.99
CA LEU A 342 21.44 -23.81 31.33
C LEU A 342 22.54 -24.86 31.51
N LYS A 343 23.79 -24.55 31.18
CA LYS A 343 24.91 -25.44 31.53
C LYS A 343 25.21 -25.33 33.02
N GLY A 344 24.97 -26.40 33.76
CA GLY A 344 25.37 -26.57 35.16
C GLY A 344 26.76 -27.19 35.27
N GLU A 345 27.65 -26.52 35.99
CA GLU A 345 28.99 -26.96 36.34
C GLU A 345 29.05 -27.22 37.85
N TYR A 346 29.32 -28.46 38.25
CA TYR A 346 29.21 -28.92 39.64
C TYR A 346 30.60 -29.19 40.23
N PHE A 347 30.83 -28.76 41.47
CA PHE A 347 32.13 -28.78 42.14
C PHE A 347 32.04 -29.41 43.53
N ASN A 348 33.04 -30.20 43.94
CA ASN A 348 33.14 -30.79 45.29
C ASN A 348 33.82 -29.86 46.31
N ASN A 349 33.45 -28.59 46.27
CA ASN A 349 33.83 -27.56 47.23
C ASN A 349 32.83 -26.41 47.15
N ARG A 350 32.81 -25.53 48.14
CA ARG A 350 31.92 -24.36 48.17
C ARG A 350 32.36 -23.18 47.32
N ASP A 351 33.61 -23.15 46.87
CA ASP A 351 34.22 -21.94 46.28
C ASP A 351 34.17 -21.92 44.74
N LEU A 352 33.49 -22.89 44.11
CA LEU A 352 33.47 -23.08 42.65
C LEU A 352 34.89 -23.17 42.06
N SER A 353 35.82 -23.74 42.84
CA SER A 353 37.25 -23.74 42.54
C SER A 353 37.70 -25.06 41.89
N GLY A 354 38.73 -24.97 41.04
CA GLY A 354 39.22 -26.10 40.25
C GLY A 354 38.33 -26.43 39.06
N ASN A 355 38.50 -27.65 38.51
CA ASN A 355 37.65 -28.14 37.42
C ASN A 355 36.33 -28.70 38.00
N PRO A 356 35.19 -28.52 37.30
CA PRO A 356 33.94 -29.15 37.71
C PRO A 356 34.07 -30.68 37.64
N VAL A 357 33.56 -31.36 38.67
CA VAL A 357 33.55 -32.83 38.76
C VAL A 357 32.43 -33.46 37.94
N TYR A 358 31.43 -32.65 37.58
CA TYR A 358 30.30 -33.03 36.75
C TYR A 358 29.76 -31.81 35.98
N THR A 359 29.33 -32.01 34.75
CA THR A 359 28.70 -30.97 33.92
C THR A 359 27.48 -31.55 33.21
N GLN A 360 26.40 -30.78 33.16
CA GLN A 360 25.19 -31.14 32.40
C GLN A 360 24.43 -29.90 31.93
N VAL A 361 23.38 -30.13 31.15
CA VAL A 361 22.42 -29.10 30.78
C VAL A 361 21.18 -29.28 31.65
N ASP A 362 20.88 -28.27 32.46
CA ASP A 362 19.76 -28.20 33.36
C ASP A 362 18.63 -27.41 32.73
N SER A 363 17.55 -28.08 32.35
CA SER A 363 16.38 -27.48 31.68
C SER A 363 15.73 -26.34 32.48
N ALA A 364 15.92 -26.32 33.80
CA ALA A 364 15.53 -25.23 34.70
C ALA A 364 16.42 -25.24 35.95
N ILE A 365 16.49 -24.11 36.67
CA ILE A 365 17.03 -24.09 38.03
C ILE A 365 15.84 -24.23 39.00
N ASN A 366 15.47 -25.47 39.28
CA ASN A 366 14.41 -25.82 40.22
C ASN A 366 14.75 -27.15 40.92
N PHE A 367 15.73 -27.09 41.80
CA PHE A 367 16.31 -28.24 42.46
C PHE A 367 16.00 -28.23 43.96
N ASP A 368 15.60 -29.39 44.47
CA ASP A 368 15.53 -29.71 45.88
C ASP A 368 16.12 -31.11 46.05
N TRP A 369 17.37 -31.16 46.48
CA TRP A 369 18.12 -32.41 46.64
C TRP A 369 17.95 -32.99 48.05
N GLY A 370 17.30 -32.28 48.99
CA GLY A 370 17.25 -32.65 50.40
C GLY A 370 18.67 -32.92 50.94
N ASP A 371 18.85 -33.94 51.78
CA ASP A 371 20.18 -34.35 52.26
C ASP A 371 21.03 -35.11 51.21
N GLY A 372 20.61 -35.09 49.94
CA GLY A 372 21.16 -35.83 48.81
C GLY A 372 22.22 -35.06 48.01
N SER A 373 22.55 -35.56 46.82
CA SER A 373 23.52 -34.92 45.92
C SER A 373 22.98 -34.80 44.49
N PRO A 374 23.36 -33.76 43.73
CA PRO A 374 22.94 -33.61 42.33
C PRO A 374 23.35 -34.76 41.41
N ASN A 375 24.44 -35.47 41.72
CA ASN A 375 24.96 -36.58 40.94
C ASN A 375 25.91 -37.44 41.81
N ASN A 376 26.12 -38.71 41.45
CA ASN A 376 27.02 -39.60 42.20
C ASN A 376 28.51 -39.18 42.19
N LYS A 377 28.91 -38.23 41.33
CA LYS A 377 30.25 -37.63 41.31
C LYS A 377 30.36 -36.37 42.18
N VAL A 378 29.23 -35.84 42.65
CA VAL A 378 29.13 -34.66 43.48
C VAL A 378 28.94 -35.10 44.93
N ASN A 379 29.48 -34.36 45.89
CA ASN A 379 29.27 -34.65 47.31
C ASN A 379 27.81 -34.33 47.71
N SER A 380 27.28 -34.96 48.76
CA SER A 380 25.97 -34.59 49.32
C SER A 380 26.00 -33.30 50.14
N ASN A 381 27.17 -32.91 50.64
CA ASN A 381 27.42 -31.69 51.37
C ASN A 381 28.73 -31.07 50.87
N ASN A 382 28.96 -29.78 51.14
CA ASN A 382 30.17 -29.08 50.70
C ASN A 382 30.40 -29.19 49.18
N PHE A 383 29.38 -28.81 48.41
CA PHE A 383 29.44 -28.75 46.95
C PHE A 383 28.94 -27.38 46.46
N SER A 384 29.23 -27.04 45.22
CA SER A 384 28.70 -25.84 44.58
C SER A 384 28.38 -26.07 43.12
N VAL A 385 27.53 -25.22 42.57
CA VAL A 385 27.08 -25.30 41.18
C VAL A 385 27.10 -23.92 40.55
N ARG A 386 27.59 -23.84 39.31
CA ARG A 386 27.48 -22.65 38.46
C ARG A 386 26.64 -23.00 37.24
N TRP A 387 25.50 -22.33 37.08
CA TRP A 387 24.66 -22.40 35.90
C TRP A 387 24.90 -21.19 35.00
N THR A 388 25.14 -21.44 33.71
CA THR A 388 25.40 -20.41 32.69
C THR A 388 24.58 -20.64 31.42
N GLY A 389 24.04 -19.56 30.85
CA GLY A 389 23.24 -19.60 29.62
C GLY A 389 22.35 -18.35 29.51
N SER A 390 21.20 -18.44 28.84
CA SER A 390 20.33 -17.29 28.61
C SER A 390 18.85 -17.61 28.74
N ILE A 391 18.02 -16.63 29.10
CA ILE A 391 16.55 -16.69 29.11
C ILE A 391 15.95 -15.88 27.95
N VAL A 392 14.99 -16.44 27.22
CA VAL A 392 14.12 -15.68 26.31
C VAL A 392 12.98 -15.01 27.09
N ILE A 393 12.79 -13.72 26.90
CA ILE A 393 11.73 -12.92 27.50
C ILE A 393 10.43 -13.16 26.72
N PRO A 394 9.39 -13.71 27.37
CA PRO A 394 8.18 -14.13 26.68
C PRO A 394 7.29 -12.95 26.26
N GLU A 395 7.29 -11.86 27.04
CA GLU A 395 6.47 -10.67 26.81
C GLU A 395 7.21 -9.40 27.23
N THR A 396 6.93 -8.28 26.55
CA THR A 396 7.51 -6.98 26.88
C THR A 396 7.01 -6.51 28.25
N GLY A 397 7.91 -6.22 29.20
CA GLY A 397 7.54 -5.79 30.54
C GLY A 397 8.70 -5.67 31.53
N SER A 398 8.40 -5.35 32.78
CA SER A 398 9.38 -5.26 33.88
C SER A 398 9.43 -6.55 34.69
N TYR A 399 10.62 -7.11 34.91
CA TYR A 399 10.82 -8.39 35.58
C TYR A 399 11.60 -8.21 36.89
N VAL A 400 11.16 -8.89 37.96
CA VAL A 400 11.88 -9.04 39.23
C VAL A 400 12.41 -10.46 39.31
N PHE A 401 13.72 -10.63 39.53
CA PHE A 401 14.32 -11.95 39.74
C PHE A 401 14.53 -12.24 41.23
N SER A 402 14.31 -13.49 41.63
CA SER A 402 14.54 -13.97 42.99
C SER A 402 14.99 -15.42 43.02
N ALA A 403 15.71 -15.83 44.07
CA ALA A 403 16.11 -17.21 44.28
C ALA A 403 15.61 -17.77 45.62
N GLU A 404 15.33 -19.08 45.68
CA GLU A 404 15.11 -19.83 46.92
C GLU A 404 16.25 -20.83 47.07
N THR A 405 17.05 -20.71 48.14
CA THR A 405 18.22 -21.56 48.31
C THR A 405 18.42 -22.02 49.74
N ASP A 406 19.05 -23.18 49.87
CA ASP A 406 19.64 -23.72 51.09
C ASP A 406 20.93 -24.40 50.60
N ASP A 407 22.12 -23.84 50.73
CA ASP A 407 22.50 -22.61 51.42
C ASP A 407 22.55 -21.33 50.54
N GLY A 408 23.73 -20.97 50.00
CA GLY A 408 23.99 -19.62 49.47
C GLY A 408 23.91 -19.49 47.95
N VAL A 409 23.63 -18.28 47.45
CA VAL A 409 23.37 -18.01 46.03
C VAL A 409 23.94 -16.68 45.55
N ARG A 410 24.31 -16.63 44.27
CA ARG A 410 24.60 -15.40 43.54
C ARG A 410 23.99 -15.43 42.16
N LEU A 411 23.45 -14.30 41.67
CA LEU A 411 22.90 -14.16 40.32
C LEU A 411 23.54 -12.96 39.62
N ARG A 412 23.88 -13.13 38.34
CA ARG A 412 24.15 -12.05 37.39
C ARG A 412 23.15 -12.13 36.25
N ILE A 413 22.63 -10.99 35.84
CA ILE A 413 21.72 -10.80 34.70
C ILE A 413 22.41 -9.88 33.71
N ASN A 414 22.30 -10.17 32.41
CA ASN A 414 22.97 -9.43 31.34
C ASN A 414 24.49 -9.32 31.52
N ASN A 415 25.12 -10.33 32.14
CA ASN A 415 26.56 -10.32 32.45
C ASN A 415 27.03 -9.07 33.22
N SER A 416 26.18 -8.52 34.11
CA SER A 416 26.54 -7.39 34.96
C SER A 416 27.89 -7.60 35.68
N SER A 417 28.70 -6.54 35.79
CA SER A 417 30.00 -6.56 36.48
C SER A 417 29.85 -6.77 37.99
N ASN A 418 28.68 -6.48 38.55
CA ASN A 418 28.29 -6.75 39.94
C ASN A 418 27.19 -7.83 39.97
N TYR A 419 27.13 -8.60 41.05
CA TYR A 419 26.04 -9.54 41.28
C TYR A 419 24.71 -8.80 41.56
N ASP A 420 23.66 -9.16 40.82
CA ASP A 420 22.29 -8.65 41.01
C ASP A 420 21.64 -9.27 42.25
N ILE A 421 22.02 -10.50 42.60
CA ILE A 421 21.77 -11.13 43.91
C ILE A 421 23.12 -11.61 44.44
N ASP A 422 23.51 -11.22 45.66
CA ASP A 422 24.76 -11.68 46.29
C ASP A 422 24.54 -12.10 47.75
N ARG A 423 24.28 -13.40 47.95
CA ARG A 423 23.95 -14.00 49.24
C ARG A 423 24.78 -15.27 49.46
N TRP A 424 26.10 -15.12 49.47
CA TRP A 424 27.06 -16.22 49.62
C TRP A 424 27.38 -16.56 51.08
N SER A 425 26.38 -16.98 51.86
CA SER A 425 26.55 -17.39 53.27
C SER A 425 25.54 -18.46 53.68
N ASP A 426 25.90 -19.27 54.68
CA ASP A 426 25.12 -20.40 55.18
C ASP A 426 23.71 -19.99 55.62
N GLY A 427 22.74 -20.89 55.45
CA GLY A 427 21.35 -20.79 55.91
C GLY A 427 20.31 -20.91 54.80
N SER A 428 19.22 -21.61 55.13
CA SER A 428 18.01 -21.76 54.32
C SER A 428 17.25 -20.44 54.17
N ARG A 429 16.87 -20.08 52.95
CA ARG A 429 16.13 -18.84 52.64
C ARG A 429 14.95 -19.13 51.72
N SER A 430 13.78 -18.65 52.12
CA SER A 430 12.53 -18.85 51.39
C SER A 430 12.35 -17.88 50.21
N GLN A 431 13.11 -16.77 50.16
CA GLN A 431 13.23 -15.89 48.98
C GLN A 431 14.34 -14.85 49.19
N ASP A 432 15.31 -14.79 48.28
CA ASP A 432 16.25 -13.69 48.12
C ASP A 432 15.95 -12.99 46.78
N GLY A 433 15.37 -11.79 46.82
CA GLY A 433 14.98 -11.04 45.64
C GLY A 433 15.53 -9.63 45.65
N GLY A 434 15.76 -9.07 44.45
CA GLY A 434 16.02 -7.65 44.32
C GLY A 434 16.78 -7.24 43.08
N TYR A 435 16.12 -7.17 41.93
CA TYR A 435 16.43 -6.16 40.92
C TYR A 435 15.34 -6.14 39.84
N ILE A 436 14.80 -4.95 39.54
CA ILE A 436 13.84 -4.75 38.44
C ILE A 436 14.63 -4.50 37.14
N ARG A 437 14.28 -5.22 36.08
CA ARG A 437 14.81 -5.02 34.72
C ARG A 437 13.67 -5.02 33.71
N THR A 438 13.67 -4.06 32.79
CA THR A 438 12.66 -3.99 31.72
C THR A 438 13.22 -4.63 30.45
N PHE A 439 12.43 -5.48 29.81
CA PHE A 439 12.81 -6.19 28.59
C PHE A 439 11.67 -6.17 27.56
N SER A 440 12.04 -6.30 26.29
CA SER A 440 11.10 -6.48 25.17
C SER A 440 10.89 -7.97 24.90
N LYS A 441 9.71 -8.33 24.37
CA LYS A 441 9.37 -9.68 23.92
C LYS A 441 10.41 -10.21 22.94
N GLY A 442 10.83 -11.45 23.14
CA GLY A 442 11.87 -12.11 22.34
C GLY A 442 13.30 -11.79 22.78
N ASN A 443 13.53 -10.87 23.73
CA ASN A 443 14.87 -10.57 24.23
C ASN A 443 15.52 -11.83 24.82
N VAL A 444 16.76 -12.12 24.42
CA VAL A 444 17.56 -13.20 25.00
C VAL A 444 18.53 -12.61 26.02
N VAL A 445 18.32 -12.88 27.30
CA VAL A 445 19.02 -12.28 28.44
C VAL A 445 19.99 -13.31 29.04
N PRO A 446 21.32 -13.12 28.96
CA PRO A 446 22.27 -14.04 29.58
C PRO A 446 22.19 -13.96 31.11
N ILE A 447 22.24 -15.11 31.76
CA ILE A 447 22.29 -15.21 33.22
C ILE A 447 23.38 -16.16 33.70
N THR A 448 23.93 -15.85 34.86
CA THR A 448 24.82 -16.73 35.61
C THR A 448 24.29 -16.87 37.02
N LEU A 449 23.87 -18.07 37.41
CA LEU A 449 23.52 -18.38 38.80
C LEU A 449 24.61 -19.25 39.42
N GLU A 450 25.11 -18.86 40.57
CA GLU A 450 26.04 -19.62 41.39
C GLU A 450 25.33 -20.03 42.68
N TYR A 451 25.56 -21.25 43.15
CA TYR A 451 24.98 -21.81 44.36
C TYR A 451 26.02 -22.64 45.12
N PHE A 452 25.94 -22.69 46.45
CA PHE A 452 26.64 -23.70 47.23
C PHE A 452 25.75 -24.33 48.30
N GLU A 453 26.11 -25.57 48.62
CA GLU A 453 25.65 -26.30 49.80
C GLU A 453 26.81 -26.50 50.77
N ASN A 454 26.60 -26.19 52.05
CA ASN A 454 27.58 -26.43 53.11
C ASN A 454 27.28 -27.73 53.86
N SER A 455 26.08 -27.84 54.45
CA SER A 455 25.68 -29.01 55.22
C SER A 455 24.16 -29.06 55.45
N GLY A 456 23.56 -30.24 55.29
CA GLY A 456 22.14 -30.45 55.58
C GLY A 456 21.34 -30.57 54.29
N GLY A 457 20.22 -29.85 54.20
CA GLY A 457 19.33 -29.92 53.06
C GLY A 457 19.76 -28.97 51.94
N ALA A 458 19.97 -29.50 50.73
CA ALA A 458 20.42 -28.76 49.57
C ALA A 458 19.26 -28.39 48.63
N LYS A 459 19.10 -27.10 48.31
CA LYS A 459 18.04 -26.59 47.43
C LYS A 459 18.46 -25.35 46.67
N ALA A 460 18.07 -25.26 45.41
CA ALA A 460 18.29 -24.10 44.55
C ALA A 460 17.17 -23.91 43.53
N LYS A 461 16.44 -22.80 43.63
CA LYS A 461 15.44 -22.39 42.64
C LYS A 461 15.66 -20.97 42.17
N LEU A 462 15.41 -20.71 40.88
CA LEU A 462 15.41 -19.38 40.30
C LEU A 462 14.02 -19.02 39.77
N LEU A 463 13.53 -17.86 40.17
CA LEU A 463 12.18 -17.37 39.87
C LEU A 463 12.24 -15.96 39.26
N TRP A 464 11.21 -15.62 38.49
CA TRP A 464 10.92 -14.24 38.10
C TRP A 464 9.49 -13.83 38.46
N GLN A 465 9.22 -12.53 38.43
CA GLN A 465 7.87 -11.98 38.40
C GLN A 465 7.78 -10.91 37.31
N ALA A 466 6.84 -11.05 36.39
CA ALA A 466 6.62 -10.10 35.29
C ALA A 466 5.50 -9.10 35.62
N TRP A 467 5.81 -7.82 35.50
CA TRP A 467 4.87 -6.69 35.55
C TRP A 467 4.60 -6.24 34.12
N THR A 468 3.59 -6.87 33.53
CA THR A 468 2.96 -6.51 32.25
C THR A 468 1.62 -5.84 32.54
N ASN A 469 0.97 -5.19 31.55
CA ASN A 469 -0.32 -4.49 31.77
C ASN A 469 -1.42 -5.37 32.41
N ASP A 470 -1.25 -6.69 32.41
CA ASP A 470 -1.93 -7.64 33.29
C ASP A 470 -0.93 -8.23 34.33
N ASN A 471 -1.11 -7.91 35.61
CA ASN A 471 -0.23 -8.32 36.72
C ASN A 471 -0.22 -9.85 36.91
N LYS A 472 0.94 -10.52 36.76
CA LYS A 472 1.15 -11.94 37.12
C LYS A 472 2.07 -12.11 38.35
N THR A 473 1.84 -13.19 39.11
CA THR A 473 2.55 -13.59 40.34
C THR A 473 3.80 -14.45 40.06
N ASN A 474 4.74 -14.59 41.01
CA ASN A 474 6.03 -15.28 40.89
C ASN A 474 5.99 -16.64 40.13
N GLU A 475 6.85 -16.80 39.12
CA GLU A 475 6.98 -18.00 38.26
C GLU A 475 8.41 -18.57 38.32
N ILE A 476 8.55 -19.90 38.23
CA ILE A 476 9.86 -20.57 38.12
C ILE A 476 10.37 -20.46 36.69
N ILE A 477 11.59 -19.95 36.50
CA ILE A 477 12.19 -19.78 35.18
C ILE A 477 12.57 -21.16 34.66
N SER A 478 11.82 -21.71 33.70
CA SER A 478 12.10 -23.02 33.10
C SER A 478 11.89 -23.07 31.59
N LYS A 479 11.07 -22.16 31.03
CA LYS A 479 10.62 -22.18 29.63
C LYS A 479 11.46 -21.31 28.68
N SER A 480 12.61 -20.82 29.14
CA SER A 480 13.37 -19.77 28.46
C SER A 480 14.85 -20.10 28.23
N PHE A 481 15.33 -21.24 28.72
CA PHE A 481 16.75 -21.55 28.76
C PHE A 481 17.30 -22.24 27.51
N ILE A 482 18.44 -21.78 26.99
CA ILE A 482 19.17 -22.35 25.83
C ILE A 482 20.57 -22.85 26.28
N PRO A 483 21.01 -24.10 25.96
CA PRO A 483 22.27 -24.66 26.44
C PRO A 483 23.46 -24.32 25.56
N THR A 484 24.63 -24.29 26.18
CA THR A 484 25.88 -23.75 25.63
C THR A 484 26.69 -24.69 24.72
N THR A 485 26.29 -25.94 24.47
CA THR A 485 27.17 -26.92 23.82
C THR A 485 27.17 -26.95 22.29
N SER A 486 26.43 -26.08 21.61
CA SER A 486 26.57 -25.84 20.14
C SER A 486 26.68 -24.36 19.78
N LEU A 487 27.04 -23.54 20.76
CA LEU A 487 27.04 -22.09 20.61
C LEU A 487 28.46 -21.60 20.79
N ILE A 488 28.91 -20.76 19.86
CA ILE A 488 29.77 -19.65 20.27
C ILE A 488 29.00 -19.01 21.44
N PRO A 489 29.57 -18.89 22.66
CA PRO A 489 28.88 -18.28 23.81
C PRO A 489 28.19 -16.99 23.37
N TYR A 490 27.00 -16.63 23.88
CA TYR A 490 26.31 -15.41 23.40
C TYR A 490 27.25 -14.20 23.37
N THR A 491 28.13 -14.04 24.36
CA THR A 491 29.19 -13.00 24.43
C THR A 491 30.25 -13.07 23.33
N ASP A 492 30.47 -14.26 22.81
CA ASP A 492 31.47 -14.57 21.80
C ASP A 492 30.82 -14.70 20.41
N ARG A 493 29.48 -14.83 20.34
CA ARG A 493 28.72 -14.86 19.09
C ARG A 493 29.01 -13.58 18.34
N PRO A 494 29.30 -13.67 17.04
CA PRO A 494 29.43 -12.49 16.23
C PRO A 494 28.15 -11.68 16.24
N ASN A 495 28.27 -10.41 16.63
CA ASN A 495 27.19 -9.46 16.47
C ASN A 495 27.09 -9.22 14.98
N ILE A 496 25.99 -9.70 14.38
CA ILE A 496 25.69 -9.32 13.01
C ILE A 496 25.06 -7.96 13.09
N TYR A 497 25.67 -6.99 12.43
CA TYR A 497 25.05 -5.71 12.21
C TYR A 497 24.50 -5.67 10.78
N ILE A 498 23.45 -4.90 10.59
CA ILE A 498 23.06 -4.37 9.28
C ILE A 498 23.37 -2.89 9.30
N SER A 499 24.03 -2.39 8.27
CA SER A 499 24.21 -0.94 8.09
C SER A 499 23.84 -0.53 6.68
N PHE A 500 23.19 0.61 6.56
CA PHE A 500 23.00 1.25 5.27
C PHE A 500 24.37 1.55 4.66
N PHE A 501 24.54 1.23 3.37
CA PHE A 501 25.78 1.53 2.67
C PHE A 501 25.58 2.74 1.78
N THR A 502 24.77 2.62 0.73
CA THR A 502 24.49 3.67 -0.27
C THR A 502 23.28 3.27 -1.12
N GLY A 503 22.66 4.22 -1.82
CA GLY A 503 21.57 3.92 -2.76
C GLY A 503 20.26 3.71 -2.01
N ALA A 504 19.36 4.68 -2.06
CA ALA A 504 18.07 4.59 -1.39
C ALA A 504 17.01 5.42 -2.10
N SER A 505 17.30 5.90 -3.32
CA SER A 505 16.31 6.52 -4.17
C SER A 505 16.10 5.65 -5.40
N GLU A 506 14.90 5.74 -5.97
CA GLU A 506 14.55 5.12 -7.23
C GLU A 506 15.54 5.51 -8.35
N GLN A 507 15.98 6.78 -8.38
CA GLN A 507 17.02 7.28 -9.29
C GLN A 507 18.35 6.52 -9.24
N ASP A 508 18.73 5.98 -8.07
CA ASP A 508 19.98 5.21 -7.93
C ASP A 508 19.83 3.77 -8.50
N GLY A 509 18.58 3.31 -8.70
CA GLY A 509 18.19 2.00 -9.23
C GLY A 509 18.57 0.81 -8.33
N LYS A 510 19.12 1.09 -7.15
CA LYS A 510 19.61 0.08 -6.21
C LYS A 510 19.73 0.64 -4.81
N ALA A 511 19.51 -0.25 -3.86
CA ALA A 511 19.86 -0.04 -2.48
C ALA A 511 20.92 -1.03 -2.01
N GLN A 512 21.96 -0.51 -1.36
CA GLN A 512 23.06 -1.32 -0.87
C GLN A 512 23.11 -1.25 0.65
N PHE A 513 23.22 -2.42 1.25
CA PHE A 513 23.41 -2.57 2.67
C PHE A 513 24.55 -3.54 2.95
N LYS A 514 25.13 -3.43 4.12
CA LYS A 514 26.15 -4.36 4.59
C LYS A 514 25.57 -5.22 5.68
N ILE A 515 25.72 -6.53 5.53
CA ILE A 515 25.61 -7.46 6.63
C ILE A 515 27.02 -7.86 7.00
N GLY A 516 27.39 -7.64 8.25
CA GLY A 516 28.74 -7.93 8.68
C GLY A 516 28.86 -8.13 10.17
N THR A 517 30.08 -8.42 10.58
CA THR A 517 30.42 -8.52 12.00
C THR A 517 31.83 -8.01 12.26
N SER A 518 31.97 -7.24 13.33
CA SER A 518 33.29 -6.87 13.86
C SER A 518 33.93 -8.00 14.67
N SER A 519 33.17 -9.05 15.01
CA SER A 519 33.63 -10.14 15.87
C SER A 519 34.51 -11.15 15.14
N THR A 520 35.11 -12.06 15.89
CA THR A 520 35.87 -13.19 15.34
C THR A 520 34.89 -14.26 14.83
N ILE A 521 35.07 -14.69 13.59
CA ILE A 521 34.23 -15.73 12.98
C ILE A 521 34.92 -17.09 13.15
N PRO A 522 34.21 -18.17 13.55
CA PRO A 522 34.77 -19.51 13.63
C PRO A 522 35.32 -20.01 12.29
N ALA A 523 36.23 -20.99 12.33
CA ALA A 523 36.85 -21.57 11.13
C ALA A 523 35.82 -22.15 10.13
N GLY A 524 34.65 -22.61 10.61
CA GLY A 524 33.55 -23.11 9.76
C GLY A 524 32.67 -22.04 9.11
N GLY A 525 32.95 -20.75 9.34
CA GLY A 525 32.10 -19.64 8.90
C GLY A 525 30.79 -19.53 9.68
N ILE A 526 30.01 -18.51 9.36
CA ILE A 526 28.66 -18.29 9.91
C ILE A 526 27.70 -18.04 8.76
N ASN A 527 26.60 -18.78 8.72
CA ASN A 527 25.52 -18.56 7.77
C ASN A 527 24.52 -17.57 8.38
N VAL A 528 24.45 -16.37 7.83
CA VAL A 528 23.50 -15.34 8.24
C VAL A 528 22.32 -15.36 7.29
N PHE A 529 21.12 -15.45 7.85
CA PHE A 529 19.87 -15.35 7.11
C PHE A 529 19.25 -13.97 7.33
N TYR A 530 18.70 -13.40 6.29
CA TYR A 530 17.98 -12.13 6.34
C TYR A 530 16.72 -12.20 5.49
N ARG A 531 15.71 -11.40 5.84
CA ARG A 531 14.52 -11.20 5.02
C ARG A 531 14.33 -9.74 4.68
N LEU A 532 13.63 -9.51 3.57
CA LEU A 532 13.15 -8.21 3.15
C LEU A 532 11.65 -8.15 3.44
N LEU A 533 11.22 -7.13 4.18
CA LEU A 533 9.84 -6.89 4.53
C LEU A 533 9.42 -5.52 4.02
N PRO A 534 8.44 -5.44 3.11
CA PRO A 534 7.87 -4.16 2.74
C PRO A 534 7.22 -3.47 3.94
N LEU A 535 7.42 -2.16 4.07
CA LEU A 535 6.76 -1.30 5.05
C LEU A 535 6.24 -0.02 4.37
N ASN A 536 5.18 0.55 4.94
CA ASN A 536 4.65 1.88 4.58
C ASN A 536 4.16 2.07 3.13
N GLY A 537 3.93 1.02 2.35
CA GLY A 537 3.45 1.14 0.97
C GLY A 537 4.18 0.18 0.04
N ALA A 538 5.48 0.00 0.29
CA ALA A 538 6.38 -0.80 -0.52
C ALA A 538 5.81 -2.17 -0.89
N SER A 539 6.10 -2.59 -2.11
CA SER A 539 5.53 -3.74 -2.78
C SER A 539 6.57 -4.37 -3.72
N THR A 540 6.16 -5.41 -4.45
CA THR A 540 7.02 -6.03 -5.47
C THR A 540 7.24 -5.14 -6.70
N ASP A 541 6.47 -4.05 -6.84
CA ASP A 541 6.63 -3.09 -7.92
C ASP A 541 7.85 -2.18 -7.65
N ASP A 542 8.25 -2.00 -6.38
CA ASP A 542 9.29 -1.06 -5.93
C ASP A 542 10.67 -1.74 -5.73
N PHE A 543 10.70 -3.08 -5.57
CA PHE A 543 11.93 -3.86 -5.48
C PHE A 543 11.77 -5.32 -5.98
N SER A 544 12.82 -5.86 -6.61
CA SER A 544 12.75 -7.13 -7.37
C SER A 544 13.46 -8.36 -6.75
N ASP A 545 13.72 -8.38 -5.44
CA ASP A 545 14.52 -9.44 -4.80
C ASP A 545 13.66 -10.39 -3.93
N PRO A 546 13.96 -11.72 -3.86
CA PRO A 546 13.13 -12.65 -3.11
C PRO A 546 13.22 -12.38 -1.61
N ASN A 547 12.08 -12.47 -0.92
CA ASN A 547 11.85 -12.16 0.49
C ASN A 547 12.80 -12.81 1.53
N LEU A 548 13.70 -13.71 1.13
CA LEU A 548 14.62 -14.42 2.03
C LEU A 548 15.99 -14.58 1.36
N GLY A 549 17.04 -14.04 1.99
CA GLY A 549 18.42 -14.15 1.55
C GLY A 549 19.32 -14.87 2.56
N GLN A 550 20.38 -15.49 2.06
CA GLN A 550 21.39 -16.15 2.88
C GLN A 550 22.77 -15.68 2.42
N LEU A 551 23.67 -15.49 3.38
CA LEU A 551 25.09 -15.26 3.12
C LEU A 551 25.95 -16.00 4.13
N THR A 552 27.16 -16.36 3.72
CA THR A 552 28.17 -16.90 4.62
C THR A 552 29.23 -15.83 4.88
N LEU A 553 29.46 -15.50 6.15
CA LEU A 553 30.60 -14.73 6.60
C LEU A 553 31.73 -15.70 7.00
N THR A 554 32.96 -15.38 6.63
CA THR A 554 34.14 -16.24 6.88
C THR A 554 35.19 -15.47 7.67
N PRO A 555 36.17 -16.14 8.31
CA PRO A 555 37.24 -15.45 9.04
C PRO A 555 37.96 -14.35 8.23
N THR A 556 38.04 -14.48 6.90
CA THR A 556 38.65 -13.52 5.97
C THR A 556 37.68 -12.52 5.36
N GLU A 557 36.39 -12.83 5.32
CA GLU A 557 35.32 -12.02 4.72
C GLU A 557 34.22 -11.79 5.76
N LYS A 558 34.44 -10.79 6.60
CA LYS A 558 33.58 -10.50 7.76
C LYS A 558 32.39 -9.59 7.45
N GLU A 559 32.33 -9.03 6.25
CA GLU A 559 31.27 -8.16 5.78
C GLU A 559 30.93 -8.51 4.34
N LYS A 560 29.63 -8.51 4.00
CA LYS A 560 29.15 -8.63 2.63
C LYS A 560 28.23 -7.48 2.29
N VAL A 561 28.46 -6.88 1.12
CA VAL A 561 27.54 -5.92 0.53
C VAL A 561 26.44 -6.71 -0.16
N ILE A 562 25.21 -6.45 0.25
CA ILE A 562 24.02 -6.93 -0.43
C ILE A 562 23.45 -5.76 -1.22
N THR A 563 23.08 -6.04 -2.47
CA THR A 563 22.49 -5.06 -3.38
C THR A 563 21.08 -5.53 -3.68
N ILE A 564 20.11 -4.70 -3.31
CA ILE A 564 18.71 -4.81 -3.69
C ILE A 564 18.54 -3.92 -4.91
N ASN A 565 17.88 -4.43 -5.95
CA ASN A 565 17.48 -3.58 -7.05
C ASN A 565 16.20 -2.84 -6.63
N ILE A 566 16.25 -1.51 -6.66
CA ILE A 566 15.07 -0.66 -6.50
C ILE A 566 14.55 -0.41 -7.90
N ALA A 567 13.27 -0.68 -8.11
CA ALA A 567 12.64 -0.36 -9.38
C ALA A 567 12.46 1.16 -9.41
N ASP A 568 13.11 1.81 -10.38
CA ASP A 568 12.79 3.20 -10.72
C ASP A 568 11.51 3.14 -11.55
N ASP A 569 10.43 3.69 -11.01
CA ASP A 569 9.20 3.87 -11.75
C ASP A 569 8.91 5.37 -11.94
N ASP A 570 7.81 5.67 -12.62
CA ASP A 570 7.41 7.05 -12.83
C ASP A 570 6.15 7.37 -12.00
N ILE A 571 6.02 6.82 -10.80
CA ILE A 571 4.88 7.03 -9.93
C ILE A 571 5.36 7.81 -8.70
N ALA A 572 4.82 9.01 -8.48
CA ALA A 572 5.10 9.72 -7.24
C ALA A 572 4.32 9.13 -6.08
N GLU A 573 5.09 8.68 -5.11
CA GLU A 573 4.60 8.02 -3.91
C GLU A 573 5.05 8.77 -2.65
N SER A 574 4.57 8.32 -1.50
CA SER A 574 5.18 8.75 -0.25
C SER A 574 6.46 7.98 -0.03
N ASN A 575 7.53 8.59 0.48
CA ASN A 575 8.73 7.84 0.88
C ASN A 575 8.36 6.59 1.68
N GLU A 576 8.79 5.44 1.15
CA GLU A 576 8.46 4.13 1.69
C GLU A 576 9.63 3.59 2.48
N ASN A 577 9.46 2.42 3.10
CA ASN A 577 10.56 1.77 3.81
C ASN A 577 10.63 0.29 3.45
N LEU A 578 11.84 -0.19 3.21
CA LEU A 578 12.14 -1.60 3.18
C LEU A 578 12.82 -2.00 4.48
N ARG A 579 12.20 -2.90 5.24
CA ARG A 579 12.83 -3.47 6.42
C ARG A 579 13.65 -4.68 6.04
N ILE A 580 14.97 -4.56 6.22
CA ILE A 580 15.86 -5.71 6.21
C ILE A 580 15.96 -6.22 7.64
N GLU A 581 15.60 -7.47 7.85
CA GLU A 581 15.64 -8.10 9.16
C GLU A 581 16.59 -9.28 9.15
N ILE A 582 17.61 -9.27 10.03
CA ILE A 582 18.38 -10.47 10.31
C ILE A 582 17.46 -11.48 11.01
N ILE A 583 17.26 -12.62 10.36
CA ILE A 583 16.47 -13.69 10.95
C ILE A 583 17.26 -14.26 12.14
N PRO A 584 16.62 -14.40 13.31
CA PRO A 584 17.27 -14.97 14.47
C PRO A 584 17.91 -16.33 14.21
N GLY A 585 19.19 -16.43 14.54
CA GLY A 585 20.02 -17.60 14.28
C GLY A 585 20.83 -18.03 15.49
N VAL A 586 21.21 -19.30 15.53
CA VAL A 586 21.98 -19.88 16.64
C VAL A 586 23.48 -19.55 16.57
N GLN A 587 24.00 -19.15 15.40
CA GLN A 587 25.43 -18.89 15.17
C GLN A 587 25.87 -17.44 15.44
N TYR A 588 24.92 -16.53 15.66
CA TYR A 588 25.18 -15.10 15.79
C TYR A 588 24.17 -14.42 16.74
N GLN A 589 24.47 -13.19 17.16
CA GLN A 589 23.45 -12.33 17.76
C GLN A 589 22.63 -11.66 16.63
N SER A 590 21.31 -11.79 16.70
CA SER A 590 20.33 -11.13 15.82
C SER A 590 19.54 -10.10 16.60
N GLY A 591 18.90 -9.16 15.92
CA GLY A 591 18.11 -8.11 16.58
C GLY A 591 18.23 -6.75 15.92
N TYR A 592 18.96 -6.68 14.81
CA TYR A 592 19.02 -5.49 13.99
C TYR A 592 18.07 -5.68 12.82
N SER A 593 17.00 -4.91 12.82
CA SER A 593 16.30 -4.54 11.60
C SER A 593 16.83 -3.19 11.15
N LEU A 594 17.07 -3.04 9.85
CA LEU A 594 17.35 -1.76 9.25
C LEU A 594 16.17 -1.39 8.37
N ASP A 595 15.53 -0.27 8.68
CA ASP A 595 14.57 0.35 7.77
C ASP A 595 15.40 1.20 6.80
N VAL A 596 15.38 0.78 5.53
CA VAL A 596 15.98 1.54 4.44
C VAL A 596 14.87 2.35 3.81
N PRO A 597 14.95 3.68 3.81
CA PRO A 597 13.99 4.48 3.08
C PRO A 597 14.12 4.18 1.60
N ILE A 598 13.00 4.01 0.92
CA ILE A 598 12.91 4.12 -0.53
C ILE A 598 12.41 5.54 -0.77
N ILE A 599 13.32 6.38 -1.25
CA ILE A 599 13.08 7.80 -1.51
C ILE A 599 12.61 7.90 -2.94
N ASP A 600 11.31 8.13 -3.08
CA ASP A 600 10.67 8.52 -4.32
C ASP A 600 11.32 9.81 -4.88
N ASN A 601 11.54 9.89 -6.18
CA ASN A 601 12.13 11.09 -6.82
C ASN A 601 11.10 11.99 -7.49
N GLU A 602 9.87 11.55 -7.63
CA GLU A 602 8.86 12.17 -8.48
C GLU A 602 8.17 13.26 -7.65
N PRO A 603 8.28 14.55 -8.01
CA PRO A 603 7.71 15.61 -7.20
C PRO A 603 6.18 15.70 -7.35
N ILE A 604 5.51 16.12 -6.27
CA ILE A 604 4.11 16.54 -6.30
C ILE A 604 4.04 18.04 -6.61
N ILE A 605 3.40 18.37 -7.73
CA ILE A 605 3.24 19.75 -8.20
C ILE A 605 1.86 20.27 -7.83
N SER A 606 1.83 21.45 -7.21
CA SER A 606 0.62 22.20 -6.88
C SER A 606 0.61 23.56 -7.59
N VAL A 607 -0.53 23.91 -8.17
CA VAL A 607 -0.86 25.26 -8.64
C VAL A 607 -1.25 26.10 -7.44
N ILE A 608 -0.42 27.09 -7.09
CA ILE A 608 -0.60 27.93 -5.91
C ILE A 608 -0.99 29.38 -6.22
N GLY A 609 -0.98 29.75 -7.50
CA GLY A 609 -1.40 31.08 -7.95
C GLY A 609 -1.33 31.21 -9.46
N TYR A 610 -1.90 32.29 -9.98
CA TYR A 610 -1.86 32.64 -11.39
C TYR A 610 -1.97 34.16 -11.56
N GLU A 611 -1.51 34.64 -12.72
CA GLU A 611 -1.65 36.03 -13.15
C GLU A 611 -2.31 36.04 -14.53
N ASN A 612 -3.42 36.75 -14.67
CA ASN A 612 -4.11 36.88 -15.96
C ASN A 612 -3.25 37.67 -16.95
N PRO A 613 -3.28 37.34 -18.25
CA PRO A 613 -2.72 38.21 -19.28
C PRO A 613 -3.49 39.54 -19.27
N GLU A 614 -2.78 40.66 -19.21
CA GLU A 614 -3.41 41.99 -19.13
C GLU A 614 -3.92 42.50 -20.50
N GLU A 615 -3.28 42.12 -21.61
CA GLU A 615 -3.51 42.65 -22.97
C GLU A 615 -3.08 41.63 -24.05
N ALA A 616 -3.52 41.83 -25.30
CA ALA A 616 -3.04 41.16 -26.50
C ALA A 616 -1.50 41.06 -26.55
N GLY A 617 -0.97 39.83 -26.68
CA GLY A 617 0.47 39.57 -26.74
C GLY A 617 1.22 39.52 -25.40
N LYS A 618 0.53 39.69 -24.26
CA LYS A 618 1.09 39.39 -22.93
C LYS A 618 0.80 37.95 -22.53
N THR A 619 1.69 37.38 -21.72
CA THR A 619 1.57 35.98 -21.28
C THR A 619 1.05 35.90 -19.84
N GLY A 620 -0.07 35.22 -19.66
CA GLY A 620 -0.58 34.79 -18.37
C GLY A 620 0.39 33.80 -17.72
N LYS A 621 0.60 33.98 -16.42
CA LYS A 621 1.58 33.22 -15.65
C LYS A 621 0.91 32.26 -14.70
N LEU A 622 1.58 31.15 -14.43
CA LEU A 622 1.18 30.18 -13.42
C LEU A 622 2.26 30.10 -12.35
N LYS A 623 1.85 30.13 -11.08
CA LYS A 623 2.75 29.91 -9.96
C LYS A 623 2.60 28.48 -9.46
N LEU A 624 3.69 27.74 -9.53
CA LEU A 624 3.77 26.33 -9.16
C LEU A 624 4.59 26.17 -7.88
N LYS A 625 4.22 25.19 -7.07
CA LYS A 625 4.96 24.73 -5.91
C LYS A 625 5.27 23.25 -6.05
N PHE A 626 6.53 22.91 -5.82
CA PHE A 626 7.02 21.54 -5.72
C PHE A 626 7.15 21.20 -4.24
N ASP A 627 6.87 19.95 -3.86
CA ASP A 627 7.04 19.44 -2.50
C ASP A 627 8.50 19.11 -2.16
N ARG A 628 9.34 18.92 -3.18
CA ARG A 628 10.77 18.61 -3.08
C ARG A 628 11.59 19.22 -4.25
N PRO A 629 12.94 19.29 -4.14
CA PRO A 629 13.82 19.76 -5.21
C PRO A 629 13.78 18.83 -6.43
N LEU A 630 14.07 19.36 -7.62
CA LEU A 630 14.09 18.58 -8.86
C LEU A 630 15.45 17.90 -9.08
N THR A 631 15.43 16.61 -9.42
CA THR A 631 16.62 15.83 -9.82
C THR A 631 16.92 15.94 -11.32
N GLN A 632 15.91 16.28 -12.11
CA GLN A 632 15.98 16.46 -13.57
C GLN A 632 15.08 17.59 -14.06
N THR A 633 15.24 17.99 -15.32
CA THR A 633 14.34 18.97 -15.96
C THR A 633 13.02 18.30 -16.33
N LEU A 634 11.90 18.84 -15.86
CA LEU A 634 10.56 18.33 -16.17
C LEU A 634 9.92 19.11 -17.31
N THR A 635 9.20 18.43 -18.20
CA THR A 635 8.28 19.04 -19.16
C THR A 635 6.86 18.85 -18.66
N LEU A 636 6.17 19.94 -18.33
CA LEU A 636 4.86 19.92 -17.71
C LEU A 636 3.75 19.94 -18.77
N LYS A 637 2.73 19.10 -18.58
CA LYS A 637 1.59 18.96 -19.49
C LYS A 637 0.35 19.61 -18.89
N PHE A 638 -0.32 20.43 -19.70
CA PHE A 638 -1.53 21.12 -19.32
C PHE A 638 -2.66 20.78 -20.28
N GLU A 639 -3.87 20.67 -19.75
CA GLU A 639 -5.12 20.49 -20.48
C GLU A 639 -6.11 21.57 -20.09
N VAL A 640 -7.11 21.81 -20.92
CA VAL A 640 -8.19 22.77 -20.63
C VAL A 640 -9.46 21.99 -20.36
N SER A 641 -10.05 22.17 -19.16
CA SER A 641 -11.25 21.44 -18.75
C SER A 641 -12.46 22.38 -18.69
N ASN A 642 -13.47 22.11 -19.54
CA ASN A 642 -14.70 22.87 -19.74
C ASN A 642 -14.49 24.34 -20.17
N SER A 643 -14.46 24.55 -21.49
CA SER A 643 -15.01 25.77 -22.07
C SER A 643 -16.53 25.68 -22.06
N GLY A 644 -17.20 26.63 -21.43
CA GLY A 644 -18.64 26.79 -21.64
C GLY A 644 -18.84 27.23 -23.09
N ASN A 645 -19.52 26.40 -23.91
CA ASN A 645 -19.92 26.64 -25.30
C ASN A 645 -18.91 27.10 -26.36
N ASP A 646 -17.72 27.59 -26.00
CA ASP A 646 -16.73 28.07 -26.97
C ASP A 646 -15.55 27.10 -27.01
N THR A 647 -15.67 26.11 -27.89
CA THR A 647 -14.48 25.42 -28.39
C THR A 647 -13.82 26.33 -29.39
N GLU A 648 -12.79 27.07 -29.03
CA GLU A 648 -11.82 27.51 -30.02
C GLU A 648 -10.44 27.70 -29.39
N SER A 649 -9.43 27.15 -30.06
CA SER A 649 -8.01 27.29 -29.71
C SER A 649 -7.47 28.66 -30.12
N ASP A 650 -8.36 29.61 -30.38
CA ASP A 650 -8.11 30.75 -31.25
C ASP A 650 -7.83 32.02 -30.44
N ASP A 651 -8.15 32.01 -29.14
CA ASP A 651 -7.95 33.15 -28.21
C ASP A 651 -6.73 32.97 -27.31
N TYR A 652 -6.15 31.77 -27.29
CA TYR A 652 -4.92 31.51 -26.56
C TYR A 652 -4.02 30.47 -27.20
N LEU A 653 -2.74 30.55 -26.86
CA LEU A 653 -1.75 29.52 -27.12
C LEU A 653 -1.16 29.05 -25.79
N LEU A 654 -1.28 27.75 -25.49
CA LEU A 654 -0.54 27.15 -24.38
C LEU A 654 0.92 26.95 -24.78
N ARG A 655 1.83 27.46 -23.96
CA ARG A 655 3.27 27.24 -24.11
C ARG A 655 3.69 25.92 -23.47
N THR A 656 4.67 25.27 -24.07
CA THR A 656 5.38 24.17 -23.42
C THR A 656 6.18 24.72 -22.25
N VAL A 657 5.86 24.26 -21.04
CA VAL A 657 6.58 24.66 -19.83
C VAL A 657 7.61 23.59 -19.49
N THR A 658 8.86 24.02 -19.34
CA THR A 658 9.92 23.20 -18.74
C THR A 658 10.41 23.85 -17.45
N VAL A 659 10.65 23.04 -16.42
CA VAL A 659 11.14 23.50 -15.12
C VAL A 659 12.36 22.69 -14.71
N SER A 660 13.43 23.39 -14.33
CA SER A 660 14.65 22.79 -13.78
C SER A 660 14.95 23.33 -12.38
N ASN A 661 15.69 22.56 -11.58
CA ASN A 661 15.93 22.86 -10.15
C ASN A 661 16.51 24.26 -9.87
N ASN A 662 17.32 24.80 -10.79
CA ASN A 662 17.90 26.14 -10.67
C ASN A 662 16.90 27.29 -10.82
N GLN A 663 15.66 27.02 -11.26
CA GLN A 663 14.58 28.01 -11.35
C GLN A 663 13.73 28.07 -10.09
N LEU A 664 13.84 27.08 -9.20
CA LEU A 664 13.11 27.03 -7.95
C LEU A 664 13.71 28.00 -6.93
N ASP A 665 12.86 28.73 -6.21
CA ASP A 665 13.28 29.54 -5.08
C ASP A 665 13.55 28.70 -3.82
N SER A 666 13.90 29.35 -2.70
CA SER A 666 14.15 28.66 -1.42
C SER A 666 12.91 27.99 -0.81
N LYS A 667 11.72 28.22 -1.37
CA LYS A 667 10.44 27.59 -0.98
C LYS A 667 9.97 26.55 -2.00
N GLN A 668 10.81 26.22 -2.99
CA GLN A 668 10.49 25.30 -4.09
C GLN A 668 9.32 25.81 -4.96
N GLU A 669 9.22 27.13 -5.12
CA GLU A 669 8.22 27.79 -5.96
C GLU A 669 8.84 28.33 -7.25
N VAL A 670 8.06 28.34 -8.34
CA VAL A 670 8.44 28.95 -9.63
C VAL A 670 7.23 29.59 -10.29
N THR A 671 7.43 30.72 -10.97
CA THR A 671 6.43 31.35 -11.83
C THR A 671 6.80 31.11 -13.28
N VAL A 672 5.88 30.49 -14.04
CA VAL A 672 6.09 30.12 -15.44
C VAL A 672 5.10 30.84 -16.35
N ASP A 673 5.58 31.22 -17.54
CA ASP A 673 4.74 31.74 -18.61
C ASP A 673 3.99 30.58 -19.27
N LEU A 674 2.66 30.59 -19.25
CA LEU A 674 1.85 29.44 -19.70
C LEU A 674 0.88 29.80 -20.81
N VAL A 675 0.12 30.88 -20.65
CA VAL A 675 -1.00 31.24 -21.52
C VAL A 675 -0.64 32.48 -22.31
N GLU A 676 -0.45 32.37 -23.61
CA GLU A 676 -0.30 33.54 -24.48
C GLU A 676 -1.67 33.93 -25.04
N ALA A 677 -2.17 35.12 -24.69
CA ALA A 677 -3.43 35.63 -25.22
C ALA A 677 -3.27 35.99 -26.71
N LYS A 678 -4.12 35.42 -27.55
CA LYS A 678 -4.29 35.82 -28.94
C LYS A 678 -5.36 36.91 -29.00
N ASP A 679 -5.16 37.82 -29.94
CA ASP A 679 -6.08 38.92 -30.24
C ASP A 679 -6.83 38.49 -31.49
N ASP A 680 -8.07 38.04 -31.31
CA ASP A 680 -8.90 37.51 -32.39
C ASP A 680 -9.86 38.59 -32.97
N ASP A 681 -9.91 39.80 -32.38
CA ASP A 681 -10.76 40.94 -32.76
C ASP A 681 -12.27 40.57 -32.89
N ILE A 682 -12.73 39.45 -32.29
CA ILE A 682 -14.11 38.96 -32.37
C ILE A 682 -14.80 39.09 -31.01
N THR A 683 -15.89 39.86 -30.95
CA THR A 683 -16.74 39.89 -29.74
C THR A 683 -17.43 38.53 -29.47
N ASP A 684 -17.05 37.90 -28.38
CA ASP A 684 -17.70 36.71 -27.83
C ASP A 684 -18.76 37.06 -26.79
N LEU A 685 -19.97 36.54 -27.01
CA LEU A 685 -21.09 36.74 -26.09
C LEU A 685 -21.19 35.54 -25.15
N PRO A 686 -21.13 35.73 -23.81
CA PRO A 686 -21.32 36.97 -23.07
C PRO A 686 -20.03 37.60 -22.48
N ARG A 687 -20.05 38.96 -22.35
CA ARG A 687 -19.09 39.97 -21.82
C ARG A 687 -18.25 39.68 -20.55
N ASN A 688 -18.17 38.45 -20.04
CA ASN A 688 -17.65 38.15 -18.71
C ASN A 688 -16.16 37.79 -18.69
N GLY A 689 -15.45 38.11 -19.78
CA GLY A 689 -14.15 37.56 -20.08
C GLY A 689 -14.25 36.07 -20.39
N GLU A 690 -13.47 35.62 -21.37
CA GLU A 690 -13.38 34.21 -21.64
C GLU A 690 -12.68 33.54 -20.47
N LYS A 691 -13.47 32.73 -19.76
CA LYS A 691 -12.97 31.97 -18.62
C LYS A 691 -12.72 30.55 -19.07
N PHE A 692 -11.46 30.18 -19.10
CA PHE A 692 -11.04 28.81 -19.29
C PHE A 692 -10.20 28.38 -18.10
N THR A 693 -10.41 27.12 -17.70
CA THR A 693 -9.65 26.50 -16.63
C THR A 693 -8.54 25.68 -17.25
N VAL A 694 -7.30 26.11 -17.03
CA VAL A 694 -6.12 25.31 -17.36
C VAL A 694 -5.83 24.39 -16.17
N ARG A 695 -5.70 23.11 -16.46
CA ARG A 695 -5.42 22.05 -15.50
C ARG A 695 -4.06 21.44 -15.82
N LEU A 696 -3.15 21.45 -14.84
CA LEU A 696 -1.95 20.62 -14.86
C LEU A 696 -2.43 19.16 -14.82
N VAL A 697 -1.94 18.35 -15.75
CA VAL A 697 -2.27 16.92 -15.82
C VAL A 697 -0.99 16.10 -15.75
N PRO A 698 -1.05 14.87 -15.20
CA PRO A 698 0.06 13.94 -15.33
C PRO A 698 0.40 13.73 -16.82
N ASN A 699 1.65 13.36 -17.10
CA ASN A 699 1.97 12.86 -18.43
C ASN A 699 1.16 11.57 -18.71
N SER A 700 1.09 11.17 -19.97
CA SER A 700 0.39 9.95 -20.38
C SER A 700 1.39 9.02 -21.06
N GLY A 701 1.78 7.95 -20.38
CA GLY A 701 2.79 6.96 -20.82
C GLY A 701 3.73 6.55 -19.67
N ASN A 702 4.66 5.63 -19.93
CA ASN A 702 5.73 5.21 -18.99
C ASN A 702 6.80 6.30 -18.79
N LEU A 703 6.38 7.56 -18.55
CA LEU A 703 7.24 8.74 -18.31
C LEU A 703 6.46 9.78 -17.46
N ASN A 704 5.86 9.32 -16.37
CA ASN A 704 5.13 10.15 -15.41
C ASN A 704 6.04 10.75 -14.32
N ASN A 705 7.11 11.43 -14.73
CA ASN A 705 8.17 11.93 -13.84
C ASN A 705 7.74 13.01 -12.81
N TYR A 706 6.43 13.21 -12.59
CA TYR A 706 5.83 14.06 -11.57
C TYR A 706 4.34 13.73 -11.35
N HIS A 707 3.86 13.98 -10.14
CA HIS A 707 2.43 13.91 -9.81
C HIS A 707 1.81 15.30 -9.67
N VAL A 708 0.48 15.33 -9.79
CA VAL A 708 -0.30 16.56 -9.70
C VAL A 708 -1.21 16.49 -8.49
N ASN A 709 -1.12 17.49 -7.61
CA ASN A 709 -2.04 17.63 -6.48
C ASN A 709 -3.48 17.86 -6.98
N ALA A 710 -4.32 16.85 -6.90
CA ALA A 710 -5.67 16.88 -7.45
C ALA A 710 -6.55 18.04 -6.93
N SER A 711 -6.30 18.51 -5.71
CA SER A 711 -7.04 19.62 -5.08
C SER A 711 -6.53 21.01 -5.50
N GLN A 712 -5.31 21.08 -6.04
CA GLN A 712 -4.63 22.31 -6.43
C GLN A 712 -3.96 22.12 -7.80
N ASN A 713 -4.70 21.66 -8.79
CA ASN A 713 -4.16 21.32 -10.12
C ASN A 713 -4.57 22.29 -11.22
N SER A 714 -5.33 23.32 -10.91
CA SER A 714 -5.91 24.18 -11.94
C SER A 714 -5.92 25.64 -11.55
N ALA A 715 -5.93 26.48 -12.58
CA ALA A 715 -6.16 27.90 -12.48
C ALA A 715 -7.18 28.31 -13.53
N THR A 716 -8.08 29.22 -13.17
CA THR A 716 -9.04 29.79 -14.12
C THR A 716 -8.52 31.13 -14.58
N PHE A 717 -8.07 31.17 -15.83
CA PHE A 717 -7.67 32.40 -16.47
C PHE A 717 -8.91 33.14 -16.94
N THR A 718 -8.81 34.46 -17.00
CA THR A 718 -9.81 35.31 -17.63
C THR A 718 -9.08 36.17 -18.64
N ILE A 719 -9.39 35.98 -19.92
CA ILE A 719 -9.01 36.93 -20.97
C ILE A 719 -10.09 38.01 -20.98
N VAL A 720 -9.65 39.27 -20.86
CA VAL A 720 -10.56 40.41 -20.88
C VAL A 720 -10.67 40.88 -22.32
N ASP A 721 -11.86 40.76 -22.88
CA ASP A 721 -12.23 41.35 -24.17
C ASP A 721 -12.02 42.88 -24.15
N ASP A 722 -11.34 43.39 -25.18
CA ASP A 722 -10.94 44.78 -25.33
C ASP A 722 -11.84 45.59 -26.29
N GLU A 723 -12.89 45.01 -26.88
CA GLU A 723 -13.75 45.70 -27.84
C GLU A 723 -14.57 46.84 -27.21
N PRO A 724 -14.62 48.03 -27.85
CA PRO A 724 -15.39 49.16 -27.33
C PRO A 724 -16.90 48.99 -27.56
N THR A 725 -17.68 49.45 -26.59
CA THR A 725 -19.11 49.72 -26.76
C THR A 725 -19.31 51.10 -27.38
N ILE A 726 -20.11 51.18 -28.45
CA ILE A 726 -20.40 52.41 -29.22
C ILE A 726 -21.88 52.81 -29.07
N GLY A 727 -22.13 54.07 -28.72
CA GLY A 727 -23.44 54.70 -28.75
C GLY A 727 -23.48 55.92 -29.68
N ILE A 728 -24.67 56.35 -30.05
CA ILE A 728 -24.91 57.60 -30.79
C ILE A 728 -25.87 58.50 -30.01
N GLU A 729 -25.51 59.77 -29.88
CA GLU A 729 -26.29 60.78 -29.17
C GLU A 729 -26.56 61.97 -30.09
N LYS A 730 -27.72 62.61 -29.91
CA LYS A 730 -28.03 63.89 -30.55
C LYS A 730 -27.08 64.95 -30.00
N LEU A 731 -26.44 65.71 -30.88
CA LEU A 731 -25.62 66.86 -30.50
C LEU A 731 -26.38 68.16 -30.72
N THR A 732 -26.89 68.41 -31.93
CA THR A 732 -27.57 69.66 -32.30
C THR A 732 -28.61 69.42 -33.38
N ASP A 733 -29.75 70.12 -33.32
CA ASP A 733 -30.69 70.25 -34.46
C ASP A 733 -30.14 71.23 -35.50
N GLY A 734 -30.64 71.15 -36.73
CA GLY A 734 -30.26 72.00 -37.85
C GLY A 734 -31.40 72.89 -38.35
N SER A 735 -31.09 73.75 -39.31
CA SER A 735 -32.05 74.48 -40.14
C SER A 735 -31.51 74.64 -41.56
N GLU A 736 -32.37 74.92 -42.52
CA GLU A 736 -31.96 75.07 -43.93
C GLU A 736 -31.01 76.25 -44.16
N ASP A 737 -30.98 77.22 -43.23
CA ASP A 737 -29.93 78.25 -43.15
C ASP A 737 -28.53 77.67 -43.38
N ARG A 738 -27.86 78.22 -44.40
CA ARG A 738 -26.48 77.86 -44.74
C ARG A 738 -25.56 77.80 -43.50
N GLY A 739 -25.09 76.59 -43.20
CA GLY A 739 -24.14 76.31 -42.11
C GLY A 739 -24.77 75.96 -40.77
N LYS A 740 -26.10 75.83 -40.69
CA LYS A 740 -26.83 75.34 -39.52
C LYS A 740 -27.06 73.82 -39.61
N ASN A 741 -25.96 73.08 -39.62
CA ASN A 741 -25.98 71.63 -39.75
C ASN A 741 -26.56 70.97 -38.49
N ALA A 742 -27.35 69.91 -38.68
CA ALA A 742 -27.72 69.02 -37.59
C ALA A 742 -26.58 68.02 -37.32
N GLU A 743 -26.32 67.68 -36.07
CA GLU A 743 -25.17 66.86 -35.70
C GLU A 743 -25.50 65.81 -34.63
N PHE A 744 -24.81 64.68 -34.73
CA PHE A 744 -24.80 63.57 -33.80
C PHE A 744 -23.38 63.33 -33.29
N LYS A 745 -23.25 62.90 -32.04
CA LYS A 745 -21.98 62.52 -31.43
C LYS A 745 -21.91 61.00 -31.27
N LEU A 746 -20.83 60.38 -31.73
CA LEU A 746 -20.51 59.00 -31.38
C LEU A 746 -19.82 58.96 -30.01
N VAL A 747 -20.24 58.02 -29.16
CA VAL A 747 -19.74 57.83 -27.80
C VAL A 747 -19.11 56.44 -27.69
N PHE A 748 -17.90 56.39 -27.16
CA PHE A 748 -17.12 55.17 -26.94
C PHE A 748 -16.89 55.00 -25.43
N ASP A 749 -17.00 53.78 -24.90
CA ASP A 749 -16.69 53.50 -23.49
C ASP A 749 -15.17 53.45 -23.21
N ARG A 750 -14.37 53.04 -24.21
CA ARG A 750 -12.90 52.93 -24.13
C ARG A 750 -12.21 53.23 -25.46
N GLN A 751 -10.87 53.29 -25.45
CA GLN A 751 -10.05 53.50 -26.65
C GLN A 751 -9.82 52.18 -27.40
N ARG A 752 -9.57 52.27 -28.71
CA ARG A 752 -9.10 51.15 -29.54
C ARG A 752 -7.92 51.59 -30.41
N GLY A 753 -7.02 50.67 -30.76
CA GLY A 753 -5.78 50.96 -31.51
C GLY A 753 -5.82 50.70 -33.03
N LYS A 754 -6.84 50.02 -33.56
CA LYS A 754 -6.96 49.64 -34.99
C LYS A 754 -8.14 50.37 -35.68
N GLU A 755 -8.03 50.62 -36.99
CA GLU A 755 -9.16 51.14 -37.79
C GLU A 755 -10.28 50.10 -37.92
N PHE A 756 -11.53 50.54 -37.97
CA PHE A 756 -12.66 49.64 -38.22
C PHE A 756 -13.78 50.33 -39.03
N THR A 757 -14.65 49.54 -39.64
CA THR A 757 -15.80 50.05 -40.41
C THR A 757 -17.06 50.04 -39.56
N LEU A 758 -17.64 51.22 -39.33
CA LEU A 758 -18.90 51.42 -38.64
C LEU A 758 -20.07 51.27 -39.62
N LYS A 759 -21.09 50.49 -39.25
CA LYS A 759 -22.33 50.33 -40.01
C LYS A 759 -23.44 51.19 -39.37
N LEU A 760 -24.10 51.98 -40.20
CA LEU A 760 -25.16 52.90 -39.87
C LEU A 760 -26.41 52.54 -40.68
N ASN A 761 -27.59 52.83 -40.17
CA ASN A 761 -28.81 52.86 -40.95
C ASN A 761 -29.38 54.28 -40.86
N LEU A 762 -29.42 54.96 -42.01
CA LEU A 762 -29.87 56.34 -42.13
C LEU A 762 -31.35 56.35 -42.52
N GLU A 763 -32.20 56.80 -41.60
CA GLU A 763 -33.66 56.87 -41.78
C GLU A 763 -34.11 58.33 -41.86
N ALA A 764 -34.37 58.78 -43.08
CA ALA A 764 -35.12 59.98 -43.39
C ALA A 764 -36.62 59.76 -43.14
N VAL A 765 -37.26 60.59 -42.30
CA VAL A 765 -38.73 60.64 -42.16
C VAL A 765 -39.24 61.93 -42.77
N THR A 766 -39.72 61.84 -44.00
CA THR A 766 -40.32 62.96 -44.73
C THR A 766 -41.81 62.71 -44.89
N ASN A 767 -42.61 63.60 -44.32
CA ASN A 767 -44.01 63.71 -44.69
C ASN A 767 -44.12 64.68 -45.88
N LYS A 768 -43.76 64.17 -47.06
CA LYS A 768 -44.35 64.52 -48.36
C LYS A 768 -44.17 65.97 -48.86
N ASP A 769 -43.23 66.22 -49.77
CA ASP A 769 -43.52 66.85 -51.07
C ASP A 769 -42.50 66.43 -52.15
N ALA A 770 -42.90 66.45 -53.43
CA ALA A 770 -42.17 65.83 -54.54
C ALA A 770 -42.25 66.66 -55.84
N SER A 771 -41.88 67.94 -55.79
CA SER A 771 -42.16 68.86 -56.90
C SER A 771 -41.05 69.84 -57.29
N ASP A 772 -39.85 69.39 -57.66
CA ASP A 772 -39.10 69.90 -58.84
C ASP A 772 -37.77 69.12 -59.10
N PRO A 773 -37.68 68.27 -60.15
CA PRO A 773 -36.44 67.54 -60.46
C PRO A 773 -35.33 68.38 -61.14
N ASN A 774 -35.51 69.69 -61.40
CA ASN A 774 -34.58 70.48 -62.22
C ASN A 774 -33.82 71.61 -61.49
N LYS A 775 -33.92 71.78 -60.16
CA LYS A 775 -33.37 72.96 -59.46
C LYS A 775 -31.92 72.84 -58.94
N TYR A 776 -31.28 71.67 -59.01
CA TYR A 776 -30.00 71.45 -58.32
C TYR A 776 -28.77 71.48 -59.26
N VAL A 777 -28.11 72.63 -59.35
CA VAL A 777 -26.74 72.75 -59.88
C VAL A 777 -25.93 73.71 -59.00
N LYS A 778 -24.77 73.26 -58.50
CA LYS A 778 -23.76 74.14 -57.91
C LYS A 778 -22.41 73.98 -58.60
N THR A 779 -21.77 75.11 -58.90
CA THR A 779 -20.32 75.23 -59.13
C THR A 779 -19.68 75.61 -57.79
N THR A 780 -18.53 75.11 -57.35
CA THR A 780 -17.19 75.16 -57.96
C THR A 780 -16.26 74.05 -57.41
N GLY A 781 -15.40 73.44 -58.24
CA GLY A 781 -14.12 72.88 -57.78
C GLY A 781 -13.90 71.35 -57.87
N THR A 782 -13.29 70.94 -58.99
CA THR A 782 -12.38 69.79 -59.29
C THR A 782 -12.49 68.39 -58.67
N ASN A 783 -13.55 67.96 -57.99
CA ASN A 783 -13.80 66.50 -57.89
C ASN A 783 -15.30 66.17 -57.97
N THR A 784 -15.64 65.44 -59.04
CA THR A 784 -16.97 65.00 -59.43
C THR A 784 -17.41 63.81 -58.57
N ILE A 785 -18.35 64.00 -57.65
CA ILE A 785 -19.14 62.86 -57.15
C ILE A 785 -20.36 62.73 -58.05
N ARG A 786 -20.26 61.87 -59.07
CA ARG A 786 -21.45 61.19 -59.60
C ARG A 786 -21.64 59.94 -58.74
N GLY A 787 -22.65 59.95 -57.89
CA GLY A 787 -23.05 58.79 -57.10
C GLY A 787 -24.32 59.07 -56.33
N ASN A 788 -25.46 58.96 -57.03
CA ASN A 788 -26.86 58.88 -56.59
C ASN A 788 -27.26 59.57 -55.29
N HIS A 789 -28.05 60.63 -55.46
CA HIS A 789 -29.04 61.11 -54.50
C HIS A 789 -29.73 59.95 -53.80
N ILE A 790 -30.07 60.10 -52.51
CA ILE A 790 -31.05 59.19 -51.90
C ILE A 790 -32.32 59.32 -52.75
N ASN A 791 -32.77 58.18 -53.27
CA ASN A 791 -33.96 58.04 -54.11
C ASN A 791 -35.11 58.91 -53.57
N THR A 792 -35.46 59.95 -54.33
CA THR A 792 -36.46 60.98 -53.99
C THR A 792 -37.90 60.46 -53.91
N THR A 793 -38.11 59.14 -53.82
CA THR A 793 -39.31 58.60 -53.17
C THR A 793 -39.50 59.06 -51.71
N LYS A 794 -38.48 59.69 -51.09
CA LYS A 794 -38.54 60.25 -49.73
C LYS A 794 -38.17 61.76 -49.65
N GLY A 795 -38.30 62.55 -50.72
CA GLY A 795 -38.21 64.03 -50.74
C GLY A 795 -37.40 64.70 -49.62
N ALA A 796 -36.07 64.49 -49.58
CA ALA A 796 -35.16 65.06 -48.59
C ALA A 796 -33.93 65.61 -49.34
N ASP A 797 -33.43 66.76 -48.92
CA ASP A 797 -32.49 67.64 -49.62
C ASP A 797 -31.05 67.66 -49.02
N TYR A 798 -30.76 66.93 -47.95
CA TYR A 798 -29.49 67.04 -47.21
C TYR A 798 -28.33 66.11 -47.64
N LEU A 799 -27.10 66.48 -47.26
CA LEU A 799 -25.87 65.69 -47.39
C LEU A 799 -25.38 65.16 -46.03
N PHE A 800 -24.99 63.89 -45.96
CA PHE A 800 -24.32 63.33 -44.79
C PHE A 800 -22.81 63.50 -44.86
N TYR A 801 -22.22 63.88 -43.73
CA TYR A 801 -20.78 63.90 -43.54
C TYR A 801 -20.41 63.34 -42.17
N TRP A 802 -19.16 62.92 -42.03
CA TRP A 802 -18.57 62.70 -40.72
C TRP A 802 -17.35 63.62 -40.56
N ARG A 803 -17.08 64.02 -39.32
CA ARG A 803 -15.91 64.82 -38.97
C ARG A 803 -15.38 64.48 -37.58
N TYR A 804 -14.15 64.87 -37.31
CA TYR A 804 -13.68 64.98 -35.94
C TYR A 804 -14.14 66.31 -35.31
N ALA A 805 -14.35 66.31 -33.99
CA ALA A 805 -14.74 67.49 -33.23
C ALA A 805 -13.70 68.63 -33.32
N ASP A 806 -12.41 68.30 -33.47
CA ASP A 806 -11.32 69.25 -33.71
C ASP A 806 -11.23 69.79 -35.16
N HIS A 807 -12.10 69.32 -36.06
CA HIS A 807 -12.13 69.68 -37.49
C HIS A 807 -10.88 69.25 -38.29
N SER A 808 -10.05 68.35 -37.76
CA SER A 808 -8.86 67.85 -38.47
C SER A 808 -9.20 67.04 -39.73
N LYS A 809 -10.42 66.50 -39.82
CA LYS A 809 -10.94 65.76 -40.98
C LYS A 809 -12.46 65.92 -41.11
N LYS A 810 -12.96 66.07 -42.34
CA LYS A 810 -14.38 66.05 -42.72
C LYS A 810 -14.52 65.34 -44.07
N GLU A 811 -15.40 64.34 -44.16
CA GLU A 811 -15.68 63.59 -45.39
C GLU A 811 -17.19 63.38 -45.55
N TYR A 812 -17.69 63.55 -46.77
CA TYR A 812 -19.08 63.25 -47.13
C TYR A 812 -19.24 61.78 -47.50
N PHE A 813 -20.36 61.17 -47.13
CA PHE A 813 -20.63 59.76 -47.42
C PHE A 813 -22.10 59.56 -47.82
N THR A 814 -22.35 58.58 -48.70
CA THR A 814 -23.67 58.28 -49.26
C THR A 814 -24.17 56.87 -48.90
N GLY A 815 -23.35 56.11 -48.18
CA GLY A 815 -23.64 54.74 -47.77
C GLY A 815 -23.99 54.60 -46.30
N ASN A 816 -24.35 53.38 -45.94
CA ASN A 816 -24.61 52.96 -44.57
C ASN A 816 -23.33 52.53 -43.83
N GLU A 817 -22.16 52.89 -44.35
CA GLU A 817 -20.87 52.43 -43.83
C GLU A 817 -19.86 53.57 -43.87
N ILE A 818 -19.13 53.76 -42.76
CA ILE A 818 -18.00 54.69 -42.67
C ILE A 818 -16.80 54.00 -42.03
N THR A 819 -15.59 54.20 -42.57
CA THR A 819 -14.36 53.70 -41.95
C THR A 819 -13.81 54.75 -41.00
N VAL A 820 -13.51 54.34 -39.77
CA VAL A 820 -13.12 55.23 -38.69
C VAL A 820 -11.75 54.83 -38.12
N GLN A 821 -10.88 55.82 -37.87
CA GLN A 821 -9.63 55.58 -37.15
C GLN A 821 -9.88 55.61 -35.64
N ALA A 822 -9.40 54.60 -34.92
CA ALA A 822 -9.58 54.51 -33.48
C ALA A 822 -8.56 55.37 -32.71
N ASN A 823 -9.08 56.45 -32.14
CA ASN A 823 -8.56 57.23 -31.00
C ASN A 823 -9.69 58.16 -30.48
N THR A 824 -10.94 57.76 -30.72
CA THR A 824 -12.14 58.60 -30.71
C THR A 824 -12.74 58.78 -29.32
N GLY A 825 -12.19 58.11 -28.30
CA GLY A 825 -12.55 58.34 -26.90
C GLY A 825 -11.84 59.57 -26.29
N GLN A 826 -10.89 60.20 -27.00
CA GLN A 826 -10.30 61.46 -26.54
C GLN A 826 -11.23 62.62 -26.94
N SER A 827 -11.43 63.59 -26.04
CA SER A 827 -12.39 64.69 -26.25
C SER A 827 -12.15 65.47 -27.56
N ASN A 828 -10.90 65.62 -27.98
CA ASN A 828 -10.51 66.31 -29.22
C ASN A 828 -10.73 65.49 -30.51
N LYS A 829 -10.75 64.16 -30.45
CA LYS A 829 -11.00 63.28 -31.61
C LYS A 829 -12.37 62.60 -31.59
N THR A 830 -13.29 63.14 -30.80
CA THR A 830 -14.71 62.74 -30.82
C THR A 830 -15.23 62.78 -32.26
N MET A 831 -15.87 61.70 -32.71
CA MET A 831 -16.50 61.67 -34.03
C MET A 831 -17.91 62.24 -34.01
N ILE A 832 -18.19 63.03 -35.05
CA ILE A 832 -19.48 63.68 -35.28
C ILE A 832 -20.00 63.22 -36.63
N ILE A 833 -21.24 62.73 -36.64
CA ILE A 833 -22.00 62.53 -37.88
C ILE A 833 -22.85 63.78 -38.06
N GLY A 834 -22.71 64.45 -39.19
CA GLY A 834 -23.45 65.66 -39.49
C GLY A 834 -24.35 65.49 -40.71
N VAL A 835 -25.43 66.27 -40.68
CA VAL A 835 -26.41 66.40 -41.76
C VAL A 835 -26.38 67.86 -42.18
N GLU A 836 -25.98 68.10 -43.42
CA GLU A 836 -25.87 69.42 -44.03
C GLU A 836 -27.07 69.62 -44.96
N PRO A 837 -28.09 70.41 -44.54
CA PRO A 837 -29.26 70.71 -45.37
C PRO A 837 -28.90 71.58 -46.57
N ILE A 838 -29.69 71.51 -47.64
CA ILE A 838 -29.52 72.30 -48.86
C ILE A 838 -30.60 73.37 -48.91
N ASP A 839 -30.25 74.57 -48.43
CA ASP A 839 -31.00 75.82 -48.65
C ASP A 839 -31.52 75.94 -50.11
N ASP A 840 -32.83 75.79 -50.30
CA ASP A 840 -33.46 75.76 -51.63
C ASP A 840 -34.54 76.84 -51.87
N ASP A 841 -34.69 77.78 -50.94
CA ASP A 841 -35.66 78.88 -50.91
C ASP A 841 -37.13 78.40 -51.05
N VAL A 842 -37.46 77.13 -50.74
CA VAL A 842 -38.82 76.59 -50.77
C VAL A 842 -39.31 76.34 -49.34
N ALA A 843 -40.49 76.87 -49.00
CA ALA A 843 -41.10 76.60 -47.71
C ALA A 843 -41.68 75.19 -47.64
N GLU A 844 -41.12 74.35 -46.78
CA GLU A 844 -41.47 72.95 -46.58
C GLU A 844 -41.90 72.65 -45.13
N ASN A 845 -41.90 71.37 -44.72
CA ASN A 845 -42.17 71.00 -43.32
C ASN A 845 -40.85 70.70 -42.62
N THR A 846 -40.73 71.05 -41.34
CA THR A 846 -39.62 70.59 -40.49
C THR A 846 -39.40 69.08 -40.64
N GLU A 847 -38.22 68.73 -41.14
CA GLU A 847 -37.85 67.35 -41.39
C GLU A 847 -37.21 66.70 -40.16
N SER A 848 -37.09 65.38 -40.18
CA SER A 848 -36.30 64.67 -39.16
C SER A 848 -35.44 63.57 -39.75
N VAL A 849 -34.22 63.48 -39.23
CA VAL A 849 -33.22 62.48 -39.63
C VAL A 849 -32.89 61.62 -38.42
N THR A 850 -33.07 60.31 -38.57
CA THR A 850 -32.67 59.32 -37.57
C THR A 850 -31.45 58.56 -38.05
N VAL A 851 -30.40 58.54 -37.23
CA VAL A 851 -29.23 57.68 -37.46
C VAL A 851 -29.29 56.54 -36.45
N ARG A 852 -29.28 55.30 -36.95
CA ARG A 852 -29.20 54.09 -36.12
C ARG A 852 -27.84 53.41 -36.32
N LEU A 853 -27.16 53.06 -35.24
CA LEU A 853 -26.03 52.14 -35.26
C LEU A 853 -26.53 50.72 -35.50
N VAL A 854 -25.87 50.01 -36.43
CA VAL A 854 -26.20 48.63 -36.77
C VAL A 854 -25.20 47.71 -36.11
N GLN A 855 -25.67 46.76 -35.31
CA GLN A 855 -24.81 45.70 -34.80
C GLN A 855 -24.32 44.85 -36.00
N PRO A 856 -23.01 44.67 -36.20
CA PRO A 856 -22.51 43.77 -37.22
C PRO A 856 -23.05 42.35 -36.98
N THR A 857 -23.66 41.74 -38.00
CA THR A 857 -24.14 40.35 -37.98
C THR A 857 -23.09 39.42 -38.59
N ASN A 858 -22.88 38.23 -38.01
CA ASN A 858 -21.93 37.21 -38.49
C ASN A 858 -22.01 37.02 -40.02
N GLY A 859 -21.06 37.59 -40.75
CA GLY A 859 -20.75 37.16 -42.11
C GLY A 859 -20.03 35.82 -42.03
N SER A 860 -20.33 34.89 -42.93
CA SER A 860 -19.73 33.55 -42.97
C SER A 860 -18.26 33.53 -43.45
N GLY A 861 -17.41 34.39 -42.90
CA GLY A 861 -15.99 34.44 -43.17
C GLY A 861 -15.34 35.71 -42.64
N THR A 862 -14.36 35.57 -41.74
CA THR A 862 -13.27 36.51 -41.38
C THR A 862 -13.57 38.02 -41.22
N GLU A 863 -14.82 38.46 -41.18
CA GLU A 863 -15.17 39.85 -40.89
C GLU A 863 -15.41 40.00 -39.39
N ASN A 864 -14.32 40.37 -38.70
CA ASN A 864 -14.21 40.60 -37.27
C ASN A 864 -15.33 41.50 -36.73
N LYS A 865 -15.86 41.18 -35.54
CA LYS A 865 -16.89 42.00 -34.88
C LYS A 865 -16.22 43.11 -34.08
N PHE A 866 -15.90 44.20 -34.75
CA PHE A 866 -15.07 45.26 -34.19
C PHE A 866 -15.68 46.12 -33.05
N TYR A 867 -16.99 46.03 -32.78
CA TYR A 867 -17.63 46.84 -31.72
C TYR A 867 -18.99 46.29 -31.33
N GLN A 868 -19.45 46.67 -30.13
CA GLN A 868 -20.82 46.42 -29.70
C GLN A 868 -21.64 47.71 -29.63
N VAL A 869 -22.83 47.69 -30.19
CA VAL A 869 -23.75 48.82 -30.11
C VAL A 869 -24.40 48.86 -28.72
N ASP A 870 -24.30 50.01 -28.05
CA ASP A 870 -25.06 50.29 -26.83
C ASP A 870 -26.56 50.30 -27.17
N THR A 871 -27.28 49.26 -26.75
CA THR A 871 -28.74 49.14 -26.98
C THR A 871 -29.55 50.33 -26.44
N GLN A 872 -29.05 51.04 -25.42
CA GLN A 872 -29.72 52.23 -24.87
C GLN A 872 -29.44 53.48 -25.70
N LYS A 873 -28.38 53.48 -26.52
CA LYS A 873 -27.94 54.59 -27.37
C LYS A 873 -27.74 54.14 -28.82
N GLN A 874 -28.58 53.22 -29.28
CA GLN A 874 -28.47 52.64 -30.61
C GLN A 874 -28.89 53.61 -31.72
N SER A 875 -29.72 54.61 -31.41
CA SER A 875 -30.20 55.56 -32.40
C SER A 875 -30.42 56.92 -31.80
N ALA A 876 -30.24 57.95 -32.62
CA ALA A 876 -30.57 59.33 -32.28
C ALA A 876 -31.30 59.98 -33.47
N THR A 877 -32.16 60.95 -33.16
CA THR A 877 -32.95 61.71 -34.14
C THR A 877 -32.69 63.20 -33.95
N VAL A 878 -32.47 63.91 -35.05
CA VAL A 878 -32.40 65.37 -35.13
C VAL A 878 -33.56 65.89 -35.98
N SER A 879 -33.93 67.15 -35.74
CA SER A 879 -34.84 67.91 -36.58
C SER A 879 -34.07 68.89 -37.46
N ILE A 880 -34.60 69.17 -38.65
CA ILE A 880 -34.12 70.21 -39.55
C ILE A 880 -35.28 71.19 -39.73
N GLU A 881 -35.14 72.40 -39.17
CA GLU A 881 -36.15 73.45 -39.31
C GLU A 881 -36.07 74.08 -40.70
N ASP A 882 -37.13 73.91 -41.49
CA ASP A 882 -37.52 74.81 -42.59
C ASP A 882 -37.82 76.20 -41.99
N ASN A 883 -37.24 77.25 -42.56
CA ASN A 883 -37.37 78.62 -42.07
C ASN A 883 -37.81 79.61 -43.14
N GLU A 884 -38.16 79.09 -44.32
CA GLU A 884 -38.55 79.82 -45.50
C GLU A 884 -39.97 80.38 -45.33
N PRO A 885 -40.20 81.65 -45.70
CA PRO A 885 -41.51 82.28 -45.50
C PRO A 885 -42.55 81.74 -46.49
N THR A 886 -43.75 81.38 -46.00
CA THR A 886 -44.90 81.05 -46.87
C THR A 886 -45.68 82.31 -47.26
N LEU A 887 -46.16 82.38 -48.51
CA LEU A 887 -47.03 83.44 -49.02
C LEU A 887 -48.44 82.90 -49.21
N GLU A 888 -49.42 83.44 -48.46
CA GLU A 888 -50.83 83.08 -48.61
C GLU A 888 -51.59 84.18 -49.37
N LEU A 889 -52.43 83.78 -50.35
CA LEU A 889 -53.29 84.69 -51.10
C LEU A 889 -54.50 85.07 -50.24
N VAL A 890 -54.51 86.28 -49.67
CA VAL A 890 -55.55 86.66 -48.70
C VAL A 890 -56.86 87.03 -49.38
N THR A 891 -56.85 87.95 -50.36
CA THR A 891 -58.08 88.42 -51.03
C THR A 891 -57.74 89.11 -52.36
N VAL A 892 -58.63 88.99 -53.35
CA VAL A 892 -58.61 89.80 -54.58
C VAL A 892 -59.72 90.85 -54.47
N ARG A 893 -59.39 92.15 -54.48
CA ARG A 893 -60.38 93.25 -54.40
C ARG A 893 -60.47 94.06 -55.68
N ASN A 894 -61.66 94.59 -55.99
CA ASN A 894 -61.87 95.51 -57.10
C ASN A 894 -61.76 96.98 -56.63
N ALA A 895 -61.37 97.87 -57.53
CA ALA A 895 -61.06 99.28 -57.26
C ALA A 895 -62.23 100.14 -56.72
N LYS A 896 -63.45 99.62 -56.63
CA LYS A 896 -64.64 100.39 -56.23
C LYS A 896 -64.77 100.58 -54.71
N GLU A 897 -63.94 99.90 -53.91
CA GLU A 897 -64.00 99.94 -52.44
C GLU A 897 -63.11 101.02 -51.78
N TYR A 898 -62.25 101.72 -52.52
CA TYR A 898 -61.36 102.78 -51.98
C TYR A 898 -61.70 104.16 -52.56
N GLY A 899 -62.76 104.79 -52.05
CA GLY A 899 -63.16 106.15 -52.41
C GLY A 899 -62.47 107.23 -51.58
N ALA A 900 -61.91 108.23 -52.28
CA ALA A 900 -61.38 109.54 -51.84
C ALA A 900 -59.87 109.63 -51.54
N LEU A 901 -59.04 109.77 -52.59
CA LEU A 901 -57.73 110.47 -52.52
C LEU A 901 -57.11 110.85 -53.88
N LEU A 902 -57.89 111.02 -54.94
CA LEU A 902 -57.41 111.57 -56.22
C LEU A 902 -58.31 112.74 -56.63
N SER A 903 -57.78 113.95 -56.54
CA SER A 903 -58.43 115.19 -56.98
C SER A 903 -58.45 115.23 -58.50
N ASP A 904 -59.67 115.35 -59.05
CA ASP A 904 -60.03 115.45 -60.47
C ASP A 904 -60.17 114.09 -61.19
N GLN A 905 -61.14 113.28 -60.72
CA GLN A 905 -61.36 111.84 -60.98
C GLN A 905 -60.80 111.30 -62.32
N GLU A 906 -59.55 110.87 -62.16
CA GLU A 906 -58.55 110.37 -63.09
C GLU A 906 -58.82 108.93 -63.58
N ASP A 907 -58.10 108.59 -64.65
CA ASP A 907 -57.82 107.30 -65.27
C ASP A 907 -57.63 106.10 -64.30
N ALA A 908 -58.70 105.65 -63.66
CA ALA A 908 -58.66 104.55 -62.69
C ALA A 908 -59.56 103.36 -63.08
N TYR A 909 -59.30 102.74 -64.23
CA TYR A 909 -59.77 101.37 -64.53
C TYR A 909 -58.70 100.70 -65.43
N SER A 910 -57.73 99.95 -64.91
CA SER A 910 -57.83 98.48 -64.77
C SER A 910 -56.61 97.87 -64.04
N ILE A 911 -56.19 98.42 -62.90
CA ILE A 911 -55.21 97.73 -62.03
C ILE A 911 -56.00 97.08 -60.90
N GLY A 912 -56.05 95.74 -60.89
CA GLY A 912 -56.40 94.96 -59.71
C GLY A 912 -55.16 94.78 -58.85
N TYR A 913 -55.31 94.86 -57.53
CA TYR A 913 -54.22 94.61 -56.59
C TYR A 913 -54.42 93.24 -55.96
N ILE A 914 -53.33 92.50 -55.82
CA ILE A 914 -53.27 91.28 -55.03
C ILE A 914 -52.66 91.68 -53.70
N GLU A 915 -53.40 91.49 -52.61
CA GLU A 915 -52.82 91.59 -51.26
C GLU A 915 -52.23 90.20 -50.94
N LEU A 916 -50.90 90.11 -50.97
CA LEU A 916 -50.16 88.91 -50.56
C LEU A 916 -49.81 89.04 -49.08
N GLN A 917 -50.04 88.00 -48.30
CA GLN A 917 -49.62 87.96 -46.89
C GLN A 917 -48.40 87.06 -46.77
N GLN A 918 -47.27 87.65 -46.37
CA GLN A 918 -46.12 86.88 -45.91
C GLN A 918 -46.41 86.38 -44.50
N PHE A 919 -46.36 85.07 -44.30
CA PHE A 919 -46.49 84.46 -42.98
C PHE A 919 -45.10 84.05 -42.50
N ASP A 920 -44.53 84.85 -41.61
CA ASP A 920 -43.33 84.48 -40.86
C ASP A 920 -43.77 83.78 -39.57
N ILE A 921 -43.54 82.47 -39.52
CA ILE A 921 -43.99 81.58 -38.43
C ILE A 921 -43.42 82.04 -37.07
N LYS A 922 -42.32 82.79 -37.04
CA LYS A 922 -41.63 83.19 -35.79
C LYS A 922 -42.06 84.55 -35.22
N SER A 923 -42.68 85.46 -35.97
CA SER A 923 -42.87 86.85 -35.50
C SER A 923 -44.32 87.35 -35.38
N SER A 924 -45.33 86.63 -35.87
CA SER A 924 -46.77 87.04 -35.84
C SER A 924 -47.05 88.48 -36.33
N THR A 925 -46.08 89.08 -37.04
CA THR A 925 -46.11 90.49 -37.43
C THR A 925 -46.61 90.60 -38.87
N ARG A 926 -47.64 91.43 -39.07
CA ARG A 926 -48.29 91.61 -40.38
C ARG A 926 -47.59 92.74 -41.14
N ILE A 927 -47.08 92.44 -42.33
CA ILE A 927 -46.61 93.44 -43.28
C ILE A 927 -47.52 93.35 -44.51
N ALA A 928 -48.18 94.46 -44.86
CA ALA A 928 -48.94 94.59 -46.10
C ALA A 928 -47.97 95.06 -47.20
N ILE A 929 -47.92 94.33 -48.32
CA ILE A 929 -47.14 94.69 -49.52
C ILE A 929 -48.07 95.25 -50.58
#